data_AF-A0A9D8E226-F1
#
_entry.id   AF-A0A9D8E226-F1
#
_cell.length_a   1.000
_cell.length_b   1.000
_cell.length_c   1.000
_cell.angle_alpha   90.00
_cell.angle_beta   90.00
_cell.angle_gamma   90.00
#
_symmetry.space_group_name_H-M   'P 1'
#
loop_
_entity.id
_entity.type
_entity.pdbx_description
1 polymer ?
#
loop_
_entity_poly.entity_id
_entity_poly.type
_entity_poly.pdbx_seq_one_letter_code
_entity_poly.pdbx_strand_id
1 'polypeptide(L)'
;MTALEPRIASPATAESRQRFEDYLRRVRDLPRFTYTKLNHGYWEKLQELEQPESYRAKMWSFLVADGFREELAALLAAIPPPHDESFVLGVGVEPYRDSEALAGIPVRPDDVLRILGAQVPDWRQRDDCLAFRDAAFDGRITGLFRALRDRPVFVVGPAHLAAANEFIQAARFTFLEIPIEGVHGIRTQVEADLLGRLQGAARPVVLIQAGSAATWLACRLYRALETGTVLDLGRALDVVAPEVLLSIHEGEMLRGQLVDAWGDHPVWRPHRRRREQIDRLLAAEEAEAEAAARPIPFVPTKEIDPGLQERLWALSTRQHHWANYGPVNRVLEGHVHQALSLPASSRVISAASATLALEAVAAAYDAELGRGTRWVVSAFGFPCTTLGPFAEAVIVDCTPKGVLDPRLLREIPDESYDAIVVTNPFGLGENLEWFVEFAAGRGKRLLFDNATAYDMERPWAGRADEVISFHHTKPWGFGEGGVAIVDERRADLVRAMTNYGLGEAAAAGVRWASNAKLSDAAAGMILGRLATYDDWFGLWRAQYRRLASAAYDRGLQILGPRHYFPRHLATPASVPIILPQARSLADLANPWLVVRKYYKPLREGCAQAQHIFDHIVNVPCHPAVSRLGREELGAFLDFLAGS
;
A
#
# COMPACT_ATOMS: atom_id res chain seq x y z
N MET A 1 35.01 3.27 -11.61
CA MET A 1 34.34 4.30 -12.41
C MET A 1 32.90 4.40 -11.93
N THR A 2 32.53 5.63 -11.59
CA THR A 2 31.34 6.13 -10.92
C THR A 2 30.00 5.75 -11.57
N ALA A 3 29.09 5.28 -10.71
CA ALA A 3 27.71 5.76 -10.51
C ALA A 3 26.68 5.31 -11.60
N LEU A 4 25.46 4.83 -11.30
CA LEU A 4 24.43 5.35 -10.39
C LEU A 4 23.30 4.30 -10.20
N GLU A 5 22.72 4.31 -9.00
CA GLU A 5 21.57 3.53 -8.51
C GLU A 5 20.23 3.96 -9.14
N PRO A 6 19.17 3.12 -9.10
CA PRO A 6 17.82 3.60 -9.31
C PRO A 6 17.34 4.30 -8.02
N ARG A 7 17.49 5.62 -7.99
CA ARG A 7 16.88 6.53 -7.01
C ARG A 7 15.37 6.54 -7.24
N ILE A 8 14.58 6.59 -6.15
CA ILE A 8 13.17 6.95 -6.24
C ILE A 8 13.10 8.37 -6.80
N ALA A 9 12.76 8.48 -8.08
CA ALA A 9 12.12 9.62 -8.72
C ALA A 9 11.85 9.21 -10.17
N SER A 10 10.85 9.78 -10.81
CA SER A 10 11.06 10.16 -12.20
C SER A 10 11.43 11.64 -12.20
N PRO A 11 12.71 12.02 -11.99
CA PRO A 11 13.14 13.30 -12.54
C PRO A 11 13.12 13.14 -14.06
N ALA A 12 12.73 14.19 -14.76
CA ALA A 12 12.92 14.25 -16.21
C ALA A 12 14.34 13.78 -16.56
N THR A 13 14.46 12.77 -17.42
CA THR A 13 15.76 12.32 -17.90
C THR A 13 16.49 13.50 -18.55
N ALA A 14 17.82 13.46 -18.62
CA ALA A 14 18.58 14.49 -19.33
C ALA A 14 18.06 14.68 -20.77
N GLU A 15 17.60 13.59 -21.39
CA GLU A 15 16.93 13.60 -22.69
C GLU A 15 15.57 14.33 -22.65
N SER A 16 14.66 14.00 -21.74
CA SER A 16 13.36 14.69 -21.59
C SER A 16 13.55 16.19 -21.33
N ARG A 17 14.58 16.56 -20.55
CA ARG A 17 14.97 17.95 -20.33
C ARG A 17 15.38 18.65 -21.61
N GLN A 18 16.25 18.02 -22.38
CA GLN A 18 16.71 18.53 -23.66
C GLN A 18 15.55 18.65 -24.67
N ARG A 19 14.63 17.69 -24.70
CA ARG A 19 13.43 17.72 -25.55
C ARG A 19 12.50 18.87 -25.19
N PHE A 20 12.23 19.07 -23.90
CA PHE A 20 11.42 20.21 -23.46
C PHE A 20 12.03 21.56 -23.86
N GLU A 21 13.35 21.72 -23.71
CA GLU A 21 14.05 22.96 -24.13
C GLU A 21 14.00 23.16 -25.64
N ASP A 22 14.13 22.09 -26.43
CA ASP A 22 13.91 22.14 -27.89
C ASP A 22 12.48 22.58 -28.23
N TYR A 23 11.46 21.99 -27.60
CA TYR A 23 10.07 22.39 -27.82
C TYR A 23 9.84 23.84 -27.42
N LEU A 24 10.42 24.30 -26.30
CA LEU A 24 10.32 25.68 -25.85
C LEU A 24 10.99 26.67 -26.82
N ARG A 25 12.12 26.29 -27.44
CA ARG A 25 12.73 27.04 -28.54
C ARG A 25 11.78 27.12 -29.74
N ARG A 26 11.22 25.98 -30.19
CA ARG A 26 10.29 25.94 -31.33
C ARG A 26 9.04 26.80 -31.10
N VAL A 27 8.48 26.78 -29.89
CA VAL A 27 7.34 27.64 -29.49
C VAL A 27 7.66 29.13 -29.65
N ARG A 28 8.91 29.54 -29.39
CA ARG A 28 9.35 30.94 -29.50
C ARG A 28 9.65 31.33 -30.95
N ASP A 29 10.46 30.50 -31.60
CA ASP A 29 11.17 30.90 -32.82
C ASP A 29 10.39 30.57 -34.09
N LEU A 30 9.57 29.52 -34.07
CA LEU A 30 8.83 29.12 -35.27
C LEU A 30 7.56 29.97 -35.46
N PRO A 31 7.26 30.39 -36.71
CA PRO A 31 6.00 31.06 -37.01
C PRO A 31 4.79 30.15 -36.80
N ARG A 32 5.00 28.82 -36.92
CA ARG A 32 4.02 27.77 -36.73
C ARG A 32 4.66 26.57 -36.03
N PHE A 33 4.01 26.05 -34.99
CA PHE A 33 4.47 24.85 -34.27
C PHE A 33 3.31 24.08 -33.66
N THR A 34 3.27 22.77 -33.87
CA THR A 34 2.28 21.87 -33.24
C THR A 34 2.99 20.74 -32.52
N TYR A 35 2.65 20.55 -31.25
CA TYR A 35 3.01 19.38 -30.47
C TYR A 35 1.74 18.63 -30.07
N THR A 36 1.73 17.33 -30.29
CA THR A 36 0.71 16.45 -29.73
C THR A 36 1.26 15.10 -29.35
N LYS A 37 0.51 14.32 -28.57
CA LYS A 37 0.95 13.04 -28.06
C LYS A 37 -0.14 11.98 -28.02
N LEU A 38 0.28 10.73 -28.12
CA LEU A 38 -0.50 9.55 -27.77
C LEU A 38 0.30 8.67 -26.81
N ASN A 39 -0.28 8.42 -25.63
CA ASN A 39 0.34 7.63 -24.57
C ASN A 39 -0.35 6.26 -24.41
N HIS A 40 0.14 5.46 -23.45
CA HIS A 40 -0.36 4.12 -23.12
C HIS A 40 -1.89 3.98 -23.16
N GLY A 41 -2.61 4.94 -22.59
CA GLY A 41 -4.06 4.85 -22.38
C GLY A 41 -4.88 4.93 -23.66
N TYR A 42 -4.33 5.41 -24.77
CA TYR A 42 -4.98 5.27 -26.07
C TYR A 42 -4.80 3.86 -26.63
N TRP A 43 -3.57 3.34 -26.57
CA TRP A 43 -3.21 2.03 -27.11
C TRP A 43 -3.87 0.88 -26.35
N GLU A 44 -3.93 0.95 -25.03
CA GLU A 44 -4.63 -0.04 -24.20
C GLU A 44 -6.13 -0.06 -24.49
N LYS A 45 -6.76 1.09 -24.73
CA LYS A 45 -8.19 1.13 -25.09
C LYS A 45 -8.46 0.49 -26.44
N LEU A 46 -7.56 0.68 -27.42
CA LEU A 46 -7.66 -0.01 -28.71
C LEU A 46 -7.49 -1.52 -28.56
N GLN A 47 -6.57 -1.96 -27.70
CA GLN A 47 -6.39 -3.37 -27.36
C GLN A 47 -7.65 -3.97 -26.74
N GLU A 48 -8.28 -3.24 -25.82
CA GLU A 48 -9.50 -3.68 -25.14
C GLU A 48 -10.68 -3.76 -26.12
N LEU A 49 -10.74 -2.88 -27.13
CA LEU A 49 -11.75 -2.92 -28.21
C LEU A 49 -11.60 -4.11 -29.16
N GLU A 50 -10.42 -4.71 -29.27
CA GLU A 50 -10.23 -5.98 -30.02
C GLU A 50 -10.87 -7.17 -29.28
N GLN A 51 -11.31 -7.02 -28.02
CA GLN A 51 -11.91 -8.08 -27.20
C GLN A 51 -13.46 -7.99 -27.22
N PRO A 52 -14.17 -8.94 -27.84
CA PRO A 52 -15.62 -8.85 -28.07
C PRO A 52 -16.50 -8.81 -26.79
N GLU A 53 -15.98 -9.25 -25.64
CA GLU A 53 -16.78 -9.46 -24.42
C GLU A 53 -16.37 -8.59 -23.22
N SER A 54 -15.35 -7.72 -23.34
CA SER A 54 -14.87 -6.99 -22.17
C SER A 54 -15.82 -5.83 -21.79
N TYR A 55 -16.11 -5.67 -20.49
CA TYR A 55 -16.86 -4.52 -19.96
C TYR A 55 -16.23 -3.18 -20.38
N ARG A 56 -14.89 -3.15 -20.41
CA ARG A 56 -14.13 -1.97 -20.82
C ARG A 56 -14.25 -1.68 -22.32
N ALA A 57 -14.30 -2.70 -23.19
CA ALA A 57 -14.58 -2.50 -24.62
C ALA A 57 -15.89 -1.75 -24.85
N LYS A 58 -16.94 -2.10 -24.10
CA LYS A 58 -18.24 -1.39 -24.15
C LYS A 58 -18.08 0.08 -23.71
N MET A 59 -17.31 0.32 -22.65
CA MET A 59 -17.03 1.67 -22.15
C MET A 59 -16.20 2.51 -23.14
N TRP A 60 -15.35 1.89 -23.96
CA TRP A 60 -14.52 2.56 -24.96
C TRP A 60 -15.11 2.59 -26.37
N SER A 61 -16.36 2.15 -26.54
CA SER A 61 -17.07 2.13 -27.83
C SER A 61 -17.07 3.50 -28.52
N PHE A 62 -17.00 4.61 -27.78
CA PHE A 62 -16.88 5.97 -28.33
C PHE A 62 -15.62 6.21 -29.18
N LEU A 63 -14.56 5.41 -29.04
CA LEU A 63 -13.38 5.51 -29.90
C LEU A 63 -13.66 4.99 -31.31
N VAL A 64 -14.68 4.14 -31.48
CA VAL A 64 -15.10 3.53 -32.75
C VAL A 64 -16.41 4.14 -33.25
N ALA A 65 -17.25 4.61 -32.34
CA ALA A 65 -18.48 5.34 -32.68
C ALA A 65 -18.15 6.59 -33.51
N ASP A 66 -18.98 6.86 -34.51
CA ASP A 66 -18.90 8.03 -35.39
C ASP A 66 -17.56 8.19 -36.15
N GLY A 67 -16.82 7.10 -36.37
CA GLY A 67 -15.63 7.07 -37.25
C GLY A 67 -14.37 7.74 -36.69
N PHE A 68 -14.33 8.04 -35.39
CA PHE A 68 -13.20 8.77 -34.78
C PHE A 68 -11.85 8.08 -34.97
N ARG A 69 -11.80 6.75 -34.82
CA ARG A 69 -10.58 5.95 -35.00
C ARG A 69 -10.04 6.08 -36.41
N GLU A 70 -10.89 5.93 -37.41
CA GLU A 70 -10.51 5.99 -38.83
C GLU A 70 -10.06 7.40 -39.21
N GLU A 71 -10.77 8.42 -38.74
CA GLU A 71 -10.38 9.83 -38.90
C GLU A 71 -9.01 10.12 -38.29
N LEU A 72 -8.80 9.71 -37.03
CA LEU A 72 -7.54 9.93 -36.35
C LEU A 72 -6.40 9.18 -37.05
N ALA A 73 -6.62 7.93 -37.47
CA ALA A 73 -5.64 7.18 -38.24
C ALA A 73 -5.27 7.88 -39.56
N ALA A 74 -6.25 8.42 -40.29
CA ALA A 74 -6.02 9.19 -41.51
C ALA A 74 -5.27 10.51 -41.25
N LEU A 75 -5.59 11.21 -40.16
CA LEU A 75 -4.89 12.43 -39.74
C LEU A 75 -3.44 12.13 -39.35
N LEU A 76 -3.22 11.06 -38.57
CA LEU A 76 -1.89 10.59 -38.24
C LEU A 76 -1.13 10.26 -39.53
N ALA A 77 -1.72 9.53 -40.48
CA ALA A 77 -1.10 9.21 -41.77
C ALA A 77 -0.70 10.47 -42.58
N ALA A 78 -1.42 11.57 -42.43
CA ALA A 78 -1.16 12.84 -43.10
C ALA A 78 -0.18 13.79 -42.36
N ILE A 79 0.40 13.39 -41.22
CA ILE A 79 1.41 14.19 -40.51
C ILE A 79 2.66 14.39 -41.41
N PRO A 80 3.23 15.61 -41.47
CA PRO A 80 4.45 15.90 -42.22
C PRO A 80 5.63 14.98 -41.85
N PRO A 81 6.60 14.79 -42.77
CA PRO A 81 7.78 13.99 -42.49
C PRO A 81 8.66 14.61 -41.38
N PRO A 82 9.54 13.82 -40.73
CA PRO A 82 10.25 14.19 -39.49
C PRO A 82 11.20 15.40 -39.63
N HIS A 83 11.49 15.80 -40.86
CA HIS A 83 12.35 16.95 -41.18
C HIS A 83 11.61 18.29 -41.03
N ASP A 84 10.28 18.26 -40.91
CA ASP A 84 9.45 19.44 -40.66
C ASP A 84 9.43 19.73 -39.15
N GLU A 85 10.21 20.72 -38.71
CA GLU A 85 10.30 21.09 -37.30
C GLU A 85 8.98 21.67 -36.73
N SER A 86 8.03 22.02 -37.59
CA SER A 86 6.76 22.65 -37.20
C SER A 86 5.71 21.68 -36.66
N PHE A 87 5.94 20.36 -36.73
CA PHE A 87 5.03 19.35 -36.16
C PHE A 87 5.79 18.25 -35.40
N VAL A 88 5.40 18.00 -34.15
CA VAL A 88 5.93 16.93 -33.31
C VAL A 88 4.79 16.03 -32.82
N LEU A 89 4.96 14.73 -33.01
CA LEU A 89 4.11 13.69 -32.44
C LEU A 89 4.90 12.89 -31.40
N GLY A 90 4.62 13.13 -30.13
CA GLY A 90 5.11 12.31 -29.03
C GLY A 90 4.35 10.99 -28.95
N VAL A 91 5.07 9.87 -28.91
CA VAL A 91 4.44 8.55 -28.84
C VAL A 91 5.07 7.75 -27.71
N GLY A 92 4.26 7.31 -26.75
CA GLY A 92 4.78 6.52 -25.63
C GLY A 92 3.85 5.39 -25.22
N VAL A 93 4.49 4.37 -24.63
CA VAL A 93 3.84 3.19 -24.07
C VAL A 93 3.59 3.32 -22.57
N GLU A 94 4.07 4.40 -21.96
CA GLU A 94 3.97 4.67 -20.53
C GLU A 94 3.02 5.84 -20.25
N PRO A 95 2.26 5.83 -19.13
CA PRO A 95 1.61 7.03 -18.61
C PRO A 95 2.63 8.08 -18.15
N TYR A 96 3.65 7.67 -17.42
CA TYR A 96 4.69 8.50 -16.80
C TYR A 96 5.98 7.68 -16.72
N ARG A 97 7.12 8.35 -16.57
CA ARG A 97 8.42 7.66 -16.62
C ARG A 97 8.49 6.61 -15.53
N ASP A 98 9.05 5.46 -15.87
CA ASP A 98 9.27 4.33 -14.96
C ASP A 98 7.96 3.73 -14.39
N SER A 99 6.81 4.06 -14.99
CA SER A 99 5.50 3.57 -14.55
C SER A 99 5.36 2.05 -14.57
N GLU A 100 6.11 1.35 -15.43
CA GLU A 100 6.18 -0.10 -15.42
C GLU A 100 6.90 -0.61 -14.15
N ALA A 101 8.05 -0.02 -13.82
CA ALA A 101 8.82 -0.38 -12.63
C ALA A 101 8.11 0.01 -11.32
N LEU A 102 7.37 1.13 -11.33
CA LEU A 102 6.72 1.69 -10.15
C LEU A 102 5.32 1.12 -9.92
N ALA A 103 4.55 0.87 -10.98
CA ALA A 103 3.13 0.50 -10.90
C ALA A 103 2.70 -0.64 -11.84
N GLY A 104 3.61 -1.19 -12.66
CA GLY A 104 3.27 -2.24 -13.64
C GLY A 104 2.37 -1.75 -14.77
N ILE A 105 2.50 -0.49 -15.18
CA ILE A 105 1.73 0.13 -16.28
C ILE A 105 2.68 0.39 -17.46
N PRO A 106 2.33 0.02 -18.70
CA PRO A 106 1.06 -0.55 -19.15
C PRO A 106 0.85 -1.99 -18.67
N VAL A 107 -0.41 -2.40 -18.57
CA VAL A 107 -0.79 -3.73 -18.09
C VAL A 107 -0.39 -4.82 -19.10
N ARG A 108 -0.30 -4.46 -20.39
CA ARG A 108 0.09 -5.35 -21.50
C ARG A 108 1.03 -4.62 -22.48
N PRO A 109 2.32 -4.45 -22.14
CA PRO A 109 3.26 -3.67 -22.95
C PRO A 109 3.44 -4.23 -24.37
N ASP A 110 3.48 -5.55 -24.53
CA ASP A 110 3.66 -6.20 -25.84
C ASP A 110 2.49 -5.92 -26.80
N ASP A 111 1.27 -5.94 -26.29
CA ASP A 111 0.07 -5.63 -27.09
C ASP A 111 0.06 -4.15 -27.50
N VAL A 112 0.43 -3.25 -26.58
CA VAL A 112 0.56 -1.83 -26.85
C VAL A 112 1.60 -1.60 -27.95
N LEU A 113 2.77 -2.24 -27.86
CA LEU A 113 3.83 -2.15 -28.88
C LEU A 113 3.40 -2.69 -30.24
N ARG A 114 2.64 -3.79 -30.27
CA ARG A 114 2.06 -4.35 -31.51
C ARG A 114 1.11 -3.36 -32.19
N ILE A 115 0.15 -2.81 -31.44
CA ILE A 115 -0.82 -1.84 -31.97
C ILE A 115 -0.12 -0.56 -32.43
N LEU A 116 0.87 -0.11 -31.66
CA LEU A 116 1.70 1.03 -31.99
C LEU A 116 2.38 0.87 -33.36
N GLY A 117 3.05 -0.26 -33.58
CA GLY A 117 3.74 -0.55 -34.85
C GLY A 117 2.80 -0.65 -36.06
N ALA A 118 1.55 -1.07 -35.84
CA ALA A 118 0.55 -1.13 -36.91
C ALA A 118 -0.03 0.24 -37.29
N GLN A 119 -0.11 1.19 -36.35
CA GLN A 119 -0.75 2.50 -36.55
C GLN A 119 0.23 3.66 -36.76
N VAL A 120 1.49 3.52 -36.35
CA VAL A 120 2.53 4.56 -36.44
C VAL A 120 3.75 4.00 -37.18
N PRO A 121 4.02 4.42 -38.43
CA PRO A 121 5.15 3.92 -39.22
C PRO A 121 6.54 4.20 -38.58
N ASP A 122 7.49 3.29 -38.76
CA ASP A 122 8.84 3.31 -38.14
C ASP A 122 9.69 4.56 -38.41
N TRP A 123 9.44 5.28 -39.51
CA TRP A 123 10.19 6.49 -39.88
C TRP A 123 9.74 7.76 -39.14
N ARG A 124 8.61 7.72 -38.42
CA ARG A 124 8.25 8.78 -37.48
C ARG A 124 8.99 8.52 -36.19
N GLN A 125 10.15 9.15 -36.04
CA GLN A 125 10.88 9.12 -34.77
C GLN A 125 9.90 9.44 -33.65
N ARG A 126 9.60 8.42 -32.83
CA ARG A 126 8.74 8.54 -31.66
C ARG A 126 9.40 9.56 -30.75
N ASP A 127 8.86 10.77 -30.70
CA ASP A 127 9.41 11.81 -29.83
C ASP A 127 8.85 11.65 -28.41
N ASP A 128 9.45 12.34 -27.44
CA ASP A 128 9.11 12.17 -26.03
C ASP A 128 7.70 12.70 -25.72
N CYS A 129 6.76 11.80 -25.43
CA CYS A 129 5.38 12.14 -25.08
C CYS A 129 5.20 12.68 -23.65
N LEU A 130 6.22 12.53 -22.81
CA LEU A 130 6.22 12.89 -21.39
C LEU A 130 6.94 14.21 -21.11
N ALA A 131 7.70 14.77 -22.05
CA ALA A 131 8.50 15.98 -21.87
C ALA A 131 7.76 17.15 -21.18
N PHE A 132 6.53 17.47 -21.61
CA PHE A 132 5.73 18.53 -20.96
C PHE A 132 5.16 18.12 -19.58
N ARG A 133 4.90 16.82 -19.37
CA ARG A 133 4.45 16.28 -18.09
C ARG A 133 5.59 16.36 -17.06
N ASP A 134 6.77 15.89 -17.44
CA ASP A 134 7.97 15.95 -16.62
C ASP A 134 8.31 17.41 -16.26
N ALA A 135 8.22 18.32 -17.24
CA ALA A 135 8.42 19.75 -17.01
C ALA A 135 7.36 20.36 -16.08
N ALA A 136 6.15 19.82 -16.03
CA ALA A 136 5.12 20.26 -15.11
C ALA A 136 5.45 19.85 -13.67
N PHE A 137 6.07 18.69 -13.49
CA PHE A 137 6.35 18.12 -12.17
C PHE A 137 7.60 18.69 -11.51
N ASP A 138 8.60 19.08 -12.31
CA ASP A 138 9.80 19.75 -11.82
C ASP A 138 9.77 21.28 -11.99
N GLY A 139 8.60 21.83 -12.38
CA GLY A 139 8.36 23.27 -12.46
C GLY A 139 8.94 23.97 -13.71
N ARG A 140 9.67 23.27 -14.58
CA ARG A 140 10.22 23.84 -15.83
C ARG A 140 9.14 24.35 -16.79
N ILE A 141 7.90 23.84 -16.71
CA ILE A 141 6.78 24.30 -17.53
C ILE A 141 6.47 25.80 -17.35
N THR A 142 6.92 26.41 -16.25
CA THR A 142 6.87 27.87 -16.06
C THR A 142 7.65 28.64 -17.14
N GLY A 143 8.68 28.04 -17.73
CA GLY A 143 9.39 28.57 -18.90
C GLY A 143 8.48 28.66 -20.13
N LEU A 144 7.64 27.64 -20.35
CA LEU A 144 6.60 27.68 -21.38
C LEU A 144 5.63 28.81 -21.10
N PHE A 145 5.02 28.86 -19.91
CA PHE A 145 4.04 29.89 -19.56
C PHE A 145 4.56 31.31 -19.80
N ARG A 146 5.81 31.60 -19.41
CA ARG A 146 6.46 32.88 -19.70
C ARG A 146 6.56 33.19 -21.19
N ALA A 147 6.90 32.20 -22.01
CA ALA A 147 7.00 32.36 -23.47
C ALA A 147 5.65 32.61 -24.16
N LEU A 148 4.53 32.31 -23.50
CA LEU A 148 3.19 32.48 -24.07
C LEU A 148 2.53 33.83 -23.72
N ARG A 149 3.07 34.59 -22.75
CA ARG A 149 2.38 35.74 -22.13
C ARG A 149 1.91 36.82 -23.09
N ASP A 150 2.73 37.09 -24.11
CA ASP A 150 2.48 38.18 -25.08
C ASP A 150 1.64 37.73 -26.28
N ARG A 151 1.18 36.47 -26.29
CA ARG A 151 0.39 35.89 -27.38
C ARG A 151 -1.07 35.68 -26.95
N PRO A 152 -2.03 35.67 -27.89
CA PRO A 152 -3.39 35.21 -27.60
C PRO A 152 -3.39 33.73 -27.22
N VAL A 153 -3.70 33.41 -25.96
CA VAL A 153 -3.73 32.03 -25.45
C VAL A 153 -5.17 31.54 -25.33
N PHE A 154 -5.42 30.39 -25.93
CA PHE A 154 -6.67 29.64 -25.88
C PHE A 154 -6.43 28.34 -25.14
N VAL A 155 -7.13 28.10 -24.04
CA VAL A 155 -7.08 26.83 -23.30
C VAL A 155 -8.36 26.06 -23.60
N VAL A 156 -8.22 24.81 -24.03
CA VAL A 156 -9.33 23.90 -24.33
C VAL A 156 -9.22 22.70 -23.40
N GLY A 157 -10.18 22.52 -22.51
CA GLY A 157 -10.12 21.43 -21.54
C GLY A 157 -11.24 21.44 -20.50
N PRO A 158 -11.13 20.58 -19.49
CA PRO A 158 -12.15 20.45 -18.43
C PRO A 158 -12.25 21.69 -17.55
N ALA A 159 -13.39 21.83 -16.86
CA ALA A 159 -13.76 23.00 -16.07
C ALA A 159 -12.68 23.46 -15.06
N HIS A 160 -11.91 22.55 -14.47
CA HIS A 160 -10.86 22.89 -13.51
C HIS A 160 -9.70 23.68 -14.11
N LEU A 161 -9.60 23.76 -15.44
CA LEU A 161 -8.62 24.61 -16.14
C LEU A 161 -9.08 26.05 -16.33
N ALA A 162 -10.28 26.43 -15.88
CA ALA A 162 -10.79 27.80 -16.01
C ALA A 162 -9.85 28.85 -15.38
N ALA A 163 -9.13 28.47 -14.32
CA ALA A 163 -8.15 29.31 -13.62
C ALA A 163 -6.73 29.26 -14.23
N ALA A 164 -6.52 28.61 -15.38
CA ALA A 164 -5.18 28.43 -15.95
C ALA A 164 -4.45 29.77 -16.22
N ASN A 165 -5.18 30.87 -16.44
CA ASN A 165 -4.55 32.17 -16.64
C ASN A 165 -3.88 32.74 -15.38
N GLU A 166 -4.20 32.25 -14.18
CA GLU A 166 -3.48 32.64 -12.95
C GLU A 166 -2.01 32.19 -12.99
N PHE A 167 -1.74 31.08 -13.69
CA PHE A 167 -0.41 30.52 -13.90
C PHE A 167 0.26 31.08 -15.17
N ILE A 168 -0.49 31.10 -16.28
CA ILE A 168 0.04 31.50 -17.58
C ILE A 168 0.31 33.02 -17.62
N GLN A 169 -0.60 33.82 -17.06
CA GLN A 169 -0.57 35.28 -17.07
C GLN A 169 -0.51 35.85 -18.49
N ALA A 170 -1.30 35.29 -19.40
CA ALA A 170 -1.40 35.78 -20.77
C ALA A 170 -2.16 37.10 -20.84
N ALA A 171 -1.66 38.03 -21.65
CA ALA A 171 -2.30 39.33 -21.88
C ALA A 171 -3.70 39.18 -22.52
N ARG A 172 -3.89 38.11 -23.32
CA ARG A 172 -5.18 37.75 -23.92
C ARG A 172 -5.42 36.27 -23.69
N PHE A 173 -6.45 35.95 -22.93
CA PHE A 173 -6.76 34.58 -22.54
C PHE A 173 -8.20 34.24 -22.90
N THR A 174 -8.42 33.04 -23.43
CA THR A 174 -9.75 32.50 -23.70
C THR A 174 -9.79 31.05 -23.24
N PHE A 175 -10.80 30.68 -22.46
CA PHE A 175 -11.03 29.30 -22.06
C PHE A 175 -12.25 28.75 -22.80
N LEU A 176 -12.09 27.56 -23.38
CA LEU A 176 -13.16 26.77 -23.98
C LEU A 176 -13.30 25.49 -23.16
N GLU A 177 -14.36 25.44 -22.35
CA GLU A 177 -14.68 24.27 -21.54
C GLU A 177 -15.16 23.12 -22.44
N ILE A 178 -14.63 21.92 -22.18
CA ILE A 178 -15.10 20.68 -22.78
C ILE A 178 -15.34 19.64 -21.68
N PRO A 179 -16.32 18.73 -21.86
CA PRO A 179 -16.56 17.68 -20.88
C PRO A 179 -15.41 16.68 -20.87
N ILE A 180 -15.13 16.09 -19.69
CA ILE A 180 -14.13 15.03 -19.53
C ILE A 180 -14.56 13.76 -20.29
N GLU A 181 -15.86 13.47 -20.30
CA GLU A 181 -16.47 12.33 -20.98
C GLU A 181 -17.29 12.79 -22.19
N GLY A 182 -17.29 12.01 -23.27
CA GLY A 182 -18.11 12.29 -24.45
C GLY A 182 -17.58 13.37 -25.40
N VAL A 183 -16.40 13.95 -25.14
CA VAL A 183 -15.77 14.96 -26.03
C VAL A 183 -15.63 14.46 -27.47
N HIS A 184 -15.39 13.16 -27.69
CA HIS A 184 -15.28 12.55 -29.01
C HIS A 184 -16.55 12.72 -29.85
N GLY A 185 -17.74 12.68 -29.23
CA GLY A 185 -19.02 12.84 -29.92
C GLY A 185 -19.32 14.29 -30.33
N ILE A 186 -18.73 15.27 -29.65
CA ILE A 186 -18.90 16.70 -29.95
C ILE A 186 -17.67 17.34 -30.59
N ARG A 187 -16.67 16.55 -30.99
CA ARG A 187 -15.35 17.01 -31.45
C ARG A 187 -15.41 18.05 -32.58
N THR A 188 -16.32 17.88 -33.54
CA THR A 188 -16.48 18.78 -34.69
C THR A 188 -17.10 20.12 -34.28
N GLN A 189 -17.98 20.11 -33.28
CA GLN A 189 -18.52 21.34 -32.69
C GLN A 189 -17.42 22.09 -31.94
N VAL A 190 -16.62 21.38 -31.13
CA VAL A 190 -15.46 21.95 -30.43
C VAL A 190 -14.46 22.56 -31.41
N GLU A 191 -14.16 21.89 -32.54
CA GLU A 191 -13.31 22.42 -33.62
C GLU A 191 -13.89 23.71 -34.21
N ALA A 192 -15.17 23.72 -34.59
CA ALA A 192 -15.81 24.88 -35.21
C ALA A 192 -15.85 26.09 -34.26
N ASP A 193 -16.21 25.87 -33.00
CA ASP A 193 -16.26 26.92 -31.98
C ASP A 193 -14.87 27.51 -31.71
N LEU A 194 -13.84 26.64 -31.65
CA LEU A 194 -12.47 27.07 -31.47
C LEU A 194 -11.95 27.86 -32.67
N LEU A 195 -12.16 27.37 -33.90
CA LEU A 195 -11.76 28.07 -35.12
C LEU A 195 -12.43 29.44 -35.23
N GLY A 196 -13.72 29.54 -34.88
CA GLY A 196 -14.43 30.82 -34.81
C GLY A 196 -13.78 31.81 -33.84
N ARG A 197 -13.34 31.34 -32.67
CA ARG A 197 -12.64 32.16 -31.66
C ARG A 197 -11.21 32.53 -32.05
N LEU A 198 -10.56 31.73 -32.89
CA LEU A 198 -9.21 31.98 -33.39
C LEU A 198 -9.18 33.01 -34.54
N GLN A 199 -10.34 33.32 -35.16
CA GLN A 199 -10.40 34.27 -36.27
C GLN A 199 -9.83 35.65 -35.88
N GLY A 200 -8.88 36.14 -36.68
CA GLY A 200 -8.24 37.44 -36.47
C GLY A 200 -7.17 37.46 -35.36
N ALA A 201 -6.91 36.35 -34.67
CA ALA A 201 -5.81 36.26 -33.73
C ALA A 201 -4.45 36.15 -34.46
N ALA A 202 -3.54 37.09 -34.24
CA ALA A 202 -2.19 37.01 -34.78
C ALA A 202 -1.33 36.04 -33.95
N ARG A 203 -0.81 34.97 -34.58
CA ARG A 203 0.01 33.91 -33.96
C ARG A 203 -0.59 33.35 -32.64
N PRO A 204 -1.82 32.80 -32.67
CA PRO A 204 -2.47 32.29 -31.46
C PRO A 204 -1.70 31.12 -30.85
N VAL A 205 -1.94 30.83 -29.57
CA VAL A 205 -1.47 29.65 -28.87
C VAL A 205 -2.70 28.87 -28.40
N VAL A 206 -2.79 27.60 -28.73
CA VAL A 206 -3.86 26.70 -28.28
C VAL A 206 -3.26 25.65 -27.38
N LEU A 207 -3.67 25.59 -26.11
CA LEU A 207 -3.29 24.57 -25.14
C LEU A 207 -4.46 23.61 -24.94
N ILE A 208 -4.23 22.31 -25.11
CA ILE A 208 -5.31 21.32 -25.15
C ILE A 208 -5.12 20.24 -24.08
N GLN A 209 -6.20 19.92 -23.37
CA GLN A 209 -6.37 18.73 -22.53
C GLN A 209 -7.69 18.06 -22.87
N ALA A 210 -7.65 17.05 -23.76
CA ALA A 210 -8.85 16.37 -24.25
C ALA A 210 -8.64 14.86 -24.50
N GLY A 211 -7.69 14.22 -23.81
CA GLY A 211 -7.32 12.83 -24.09
C GLY A 211 -6.91 12.64 -25.56
N SER A 212 -7.33 11.55 -26.21
CA SER A 212 -7.03 11.32 -27.64
C SER A 212 -7.72 12.31 -28.59
N ALA A 213 -8.78 13.01 -28.16
CA ALA A 213 -9.38 14.07 -28.97
C ALA A 213 -8.44 15.28 -29.08
N ALA A 214 -7.47 15.44 -28.17
CA ALA A 214 -6.45 16.49 -28.27
C ALA A 214 -5.56 16.29 -29.49
N THR A 215 -5.16 15.04 -29.77
CA THR A 215 -4.37 14.68 -30.96
C THR A 215 -5.13 14.90 -32.25
N TRP A 216 -6.40 14.50 -32.27
CA TRP A 216 -7.29 14.78 -33.40
C TRP A 216 -7.37 16.29 -33.65
N LEU A 217 -7.67 17.07 -32.62
CA LEU A 217 -7.84 18.52 -32.73
C LEU A 217 -6.53 19.22 -33.12
N ALA A 218 -5.39 18.79 -32.58
CA ALA A 218 -4.08 19.34 -32.93
C ALA A 218 -3.74 19.13 -34.41
N CYS A 219 -4.02 17.94 -34.96
CA CYS A 219 -3.82 17.66 -36.39
C CYS A 219 -4.74 18.52 -37.28
N ARG A 220 -5.98 18.72 -36.86
CA ARG A 220 -6.96 19.56 -37.57
C ARG A 220 -6.55 21.03 -37.57
N LEU A 221 -6.19 21.56 -36.41
CA LEU A 221 -5.73 22.94 -36.26
C LEU A 221 -4.43 23.20 -37.00
N TYR A 222 -3.49 22.24 -37.03
CA TYR A 222 -2.30 22.36 -37.86
C TYR A 222 -2.69 22.64 -39.31
N ARG A 223 -3.64 21.89 -39.90
CA ARG A 223 -4.06 22.10 -41.29
C ARG A 223 -4.81 23.42 -41.51
N ALA A 224 -5.53 23.90 -40.50
CA ALA A 224 -6.36 25.10 -40.60
C ALA A 224 -5.60 26.41 -40.34
N LEU A 225 -4.54 26.38 -39.54
CA LEU A 225 -3.81 27.57 -39.10
C LEU A 225 -2.53 27.79 -39.93
N GLU A 226 -2.40 28.93 -40.59
CA GLU A 226 -1.18 29.31 -41.31
C GLU A 226 -0.04 29.68 -40.35
N THR A 227 -0.37 30.27 -39.19
CA THR A 227 0.59 30.65 -38.13
C THR A 227 0.00 30.36 -36.75
N GLY A 228 0.87 30.22 -35.75
CA GLY A 228 0.45 29.96 -34.37
C GLY A 228 0.99 28.67 -33.80
N THR A 229 0.67 28.42 -32.53
CA THR A 229 1.21 27.28 -31.78
C THR A 229 0.07 26.44 -31.22
N VAL A 230 0.13 25.12 -31.38
CA VAL A 230 -0.86 24.19 -30.82
C VAL A 230 -0.14 23.16 -29.97
N LEU A 231 -0.44 23.12 -28.67
CA LEU A 231 0.21 22.22 -27.71
C LEU A 231 -0.84 21.36 -27.02
N ASP A 232 -0.82 20.06 -27.28
CA ASP A 232 -1.52 19.09 -26.47
C ASP A 232 -0.66 18.73 -25.25
N LEU A 233 -0.96 19.40 -24.14
CA LEU A 233 -0.27 19.26 -22.87
C LEU A 233 -0.88 18.12 -22.04
N GLY A 234 -2.13 17.74 -22.32
CA GLY A 234 -2.87 16.77 -21.53
C GLY A 234 -2.86 17.17 -20.05
N ARG A 235 -2.70 16.18 -19.16
CA ARG A 235 -2.71 16.38 -17.71
C ARG A 235 -1.55 17.21 -17.15
N ALA A 236 -0.57 17.59 -17.97
CA ALA A 236 0.44 18.56 -17.54
C ALA A 236 -0.17 19.93 -17.17
N LEU A 237 -1.36 20.24 -17.72
CA LEU A 237 -2.12 21.43 -17.35
C LEU A 237 -2.78 21.33 -15.96
N ASP A 238 -2.94 20.12 -15.39
CA ASP A 238 -3.56 19.95 -14.07
C ASP A 238 -2.73 20.59 -12.93
N VAL A 239 -1.49 21.02 -13.17
CA VAL A 239 -0.69 21.79 -12.18
C VAL A 239 -1.39 23.09 -11.73
N VAL A 240 -2.36 23.56 -12.51
CA VAL A 240 -3.18 24.72 -12.16
C VAL A 240 -4.28 24.41 -11.14
N ALA A 241 -4.55 23.13 -10.89
CA ALA A 241 -5.59 22.59 -10.02
C ALA A 241 -4.99 21.47 -9.14
N PRO A 242 -4.19 21.81 -8.10
CA PRO A 242 -3.46 20.83 -7.30
C PRO A 242 -4.36 19.75 -6.70
N GLU A 243 -5.59 20.05 -6.31
CA GLU A 243 -6.55 19.06 -5.82
C GLU A 243 -6.91 17.98 -6.87
N VAL A 244 -6.97 18.34 -8.15
CA VAL A 244 -7.20 17.41 -9.25
C VAL A 244 -5.93 16.63 -9.60
N LEU A 245 -4.78 17.30 -9.57
CA LEU A 245 -3.50 16.63 -9.82
C LEU A 245 -3.10 15.68 -8.69
N LEU A 246 -3.36 16.05 -7.43
CA LEU A 246 -3.00 15.28 -6.24
C LEU A 246 -4.03 14.19 -5.87
N SER A 247 -5.16 14.10 -6.59
CA SER A 247 -6.17 13.04 -6.43
C SER A 247 -6.00 11.91 -7.44
N ILE A 248 -5.00 12.00 -8.32
CA ILE A 248 -4.62 10.91 -9.20
C ILE A 248 -3.37 10.22 -8.68
N HIS A 249 -3.29 8.92 -8.94
CA HIS A 249 -2.23 8.03 -8.45
C HIS A 249 -0.81 8.62 -8.60
N GLU A 250 -0.53 9.25 -9.75
CA GLU A 250 0.74 9.95 -9.99
C GLU A 250 1.02 11.13 -9.08
N GLY A 251 0.06 12.04 -8.94
CA GLY A 251 0.24 13.22 -8.11
C GLY A 251 0.25 12.88 -6.63
N GLU A 252 -0.37 11.76 -6.23
CA GLU A 252 -0.17 11.18 -4.90
C GLU A 252 1.27 10.72 -4.69
N MET A 253 1.82 9.96 -5.64
CA MET A 253 3.21 9.46 -5.57
C MET A 253 4.25 10.59 -5.60
N LEU A 254 4.04 11.61 -6.44
CA LEU A 254 4.98 12.71 -6.65
C LEU A 254 4.62 13.98 -5.88
N ARG A 255 3.72 13.86 -4.89
CA ARG A 255 3.23 14.98 -4.07
C ARG A 255 4.37 15.84 -3.51
N GLY A 256 5.44 15.21 -3.02
CA GLY A 256 6.60 15.91 -2.48
C GLY A 256 7.26 16.82 -3.52
N GLN A 257 7.59 16.28 -4.70
CA GLN A 257 8.21 17.03 -5.79
C GLN A 257 7.32 18.15 -6.32
N LEU A 258 6.01 17.88 -6.42
CA LEU A 258 5.04 18.88 -6.84
C LEU A 258 4.91 20.03 -5.84
N VAL A 259 4.89 19.73 -4.54
CA VAL A 259 4.88 20.76 -3.49
C VAL A 259 6.21 21.52 -3.45
N ASP A 260 7.33 20.88 -3.73
CA ASP A 260 8.64 21.57 -3.83
C ASP A 260 8.71 22.49 -5.05
N ALA A 261 8.23 22.03 -6.21
CA ALA A 261 8.25 22.79 -7.46
C ALA A 261 7.26 23.97 -7.43
N TRP A 262 6.11 23.82 -6.78
CA TRP A 262 5.01 24.78 -6.85
C TRP A 262 4.65 25.43 -5.51
N GLY A 263 5.20 25.03 -4.38
CA GLY A 263 4.76 25.41 -3.03
C GLY A 263 4.79 26.91 -2.72
N ASP A 264 5.52 27.70 -3.49
CA ASP A 264 5.51 29.18 -3.42
C ASP A 264 4.31 29.82 -4.14
N HIS A 265 3.71 29.12 -5.10
CA HIS A 265 2.56 29.56 -5.87
C HIS A 265 1.32 29.65 -4.97
N PRO A 266 0.53 30.75 -5.00
CA PRO A 266 -0.62 30.95 -4.10
C PRO A 266 -1.59 29.78 -3.99
N VAL A 267 -1.87 29.13 -5.12
CA VAL A 267 -2.75 27.95 -5.20
C VAL A 267 -2.15 26.72 -4.49
N TRP A 268 -0.83 26.61 -4.42
CA TRP A 268 -0.10 25.52 -3.78
C TRP A 268 0.34 25.81 -2.34
N ARG A 269 0.32 27.09 -1.91
CA ARG A 269 0.72 27.52 -0.54
C ARG A 269 0.03 26.80 0.62
N PRO A 270 -1.27 26.42 0.56
CA PRO A 270 -1.90 25.63 1.61
C PRO A 270 -1.20 24.29 1.88
N HIS A 271 -0.49 23.75 0.88
CA HIS A 271 0.24 22.48 0.99
C HIS A 271 1.65 22.62 1.60
N ARG A 272 2.15 23.84 1.86
CA ARG A 272 3.53 24.10 2.34
C ARG A 272 3.69 24.28 3.87
N ARG A 273 2.64 24.64 4.62
CA ARG A 273 2.77 25.22 5.99
C ARG A 273 2.83 24.27 7.21
N ARG A 274 3.38 23.05 7.13
CA ARG A 274 3.52 22.19 8.34
C ARG A 274 4.86 21.53 8.61
N ARG A 275 5.79 21.51 7.65
CA ARG A 275 6.94 20.60 7.72
C ARG A 275 8.31 21.29 7.86
N GLU A 276 8.33 22.61 7.75
CA GLU A 276 9.52 23.26 7.20
C GLU A 276 10.62 23.64 8.20
N GLN A 277 10.46 23.56 9.53
CA GLN A 277 11.46 24.14 10.45
C GLN A 277 12.12 23.19 11.47
N ILE A 278 11.61 21.98 11.73
CA ILE A 278 12.23 21.03 12.68
C ILE A 278 12.75 19.78 11.97
N ASP A 279 12.06 19.28 10.94
CA ASP A 279 12.43 18.05 10.22
C ASP A 279 13.74 18.17 9.42
N ARG A 280 14.11 19.39 8.99
CA ARG A 280 15.21 19.61 8.04
C ARG A 280 16.63 19.52 8.61
N LEU A 281 16.81 19.47 9.94
CA LEU A 281 18.14 19.31 10.54
C LEU A 281 18.39 17.92 11.16
N LEU A 282 17.36 17.07 11.27
CA LEU A 282 17.50 15.72 11.85
C LEU A 282 17.29 14.61 10.80
N ALA A 283 16.37 14.78 9.84
CA ALA A 283 15.96 13.68 8.95
C ALA A 283 17.00 13.29 7.87
N ALA A 284 17.91 14.18 7.47
CA ALA A 284 18.90 13.87 6.43
C ALA A 284 20.07 13.02 6.97
N GLU A 285 20.54 13.30 8.19
CA GLU A 285 21.57 12.50 8.87
C GLU A 285 21.02 11.15 9.34
N GLU A 286 19.77 11.09 9.82
CA GLU A 286 19.15 9.85 10.29
C GLU A 286 18.75 8.91 9.15
N ALA A 287 18.23 9.42 8.02
CA ALA A 287 17.84 8.59 6.87
C ALA A 287 19.04 8.06 6.05
N GLU A 288 20.15 8.79 6.00
CA GLU A 288 21.39 8.33 5.33
C GLU A 288 22.07 7.21 6.15
N ALA A 289 22.02 7.29 7.48
CA ALA A 289 22.44 6.22 8.39
C ALA A 289 21.52 4.98 8.33
N GLU A 290 20.20 5.18 8.20
CA GLU A 290 19.22 4.08 8.15
C GLU A 290 19.16 3.40 6.78
N ALA A 291 19.37 4.13 5.67
CA ALA A 291 19.47 3.59 4.32
C ALA A 291 20.71 2.70 4.11
N ALA A 292 21.83 3.02 4.77
CA ALA A 292 23.08 2.27 4.71
C ALA A 292 23.18 1.08 5.70
N ALA A 293 22.26 0.97 6.66
CA ALA A 293 22.29 -0.08 7.70
C ALA A 293 21.98 -1.47 7.12
N ARG A 294 23.04 -2.20 6.75
CA ARG A 294 23.03 -3.64 6.48
C ARG A 294 23.57 -4.42 7.68
N PRO A 295 23.02 -5.61 8.00
CA PRO A 295 21.83 -6.21 7.39
C PRO A 295 20.54 -5.48 7.77
N ILE A 296 19.54 -5.51 6.89
CA ILE A 296 18.21 -4.92 7.14
C ILE A 296 17.62 -5.56 8.42
N PRO A 297 17.16 -4.77 9.39
CA PRO A 297 16.70 -5.28 10.68
C PRO A 297 15.45 -6.15 10.55
N PHE A 298 15.19 -7.02 11.55
CA PHE A 298 14.04 -7.91 11.51
C PHE A 298 12.70 -7.18 11.74
N VAL A 299 12.75 -6.10 12.53
CA VAL A 299 11.62 -5.23 12.84
C VAL A 299 11.89 -3.88 12.17
N PRO A 300 10.94 -3.33 11.41
CA PRO A 300 11.11 -2.04 10.77
C PRO A 300 10.90 -0.90 11.75
N THR A 301 11.46 0.25 11.43
CA THR A 301 11.09 1.52 12.05
C THR A 301 9.62 1.82 11.82
N LYS A 302 8.96 2.32 12.87
CA LYS A 302 7.54 2.68 12.87
C LYS A 302 7.42 4.14 13.24
N GLU A 303 6.86 4.92 12.34
CA GLU A 303 6.67 6.35 12.54
C GLU A 303 5.56 6.63 13.55
N ILE A 304 5.69 7.77 14.22
CA ILE A 304 4.73 8.30 15.18
C ILE A 304 4.16 9.57 14.56
N ASP A 305 2.84 9.69 14.43
CA ASP A 305 2.18 10.95 14.08
C ASP A 305 1.97 11.79 15.36
N PRO A 306 2.77 12.86 15.57
CA PRO A 306 2.68 13.63 16.81
C PRO A 306 1.35 14.36 16.96
N GLY A 307 0.72 14.78 15.84
CA GLY A 307 -0.55 15.49 15.86
C GLY A 307 -1.72 14.58 16.23
N LEU A 308 -1.71 13.33 15.76
CA LEU A 308 -2.66 12.32 16.23
C LEU A 308 -2.43 11.97 17.70
N GLN A 309 -1.17 11.80 18.14
CA GLN A 309 -0.86 11.49 19.54
C GLN A 309 -1.33 12.60 20.48
N GLU A 310 -1.08 13.87 20.13
CA GLU A 310 -1.55 15.01 20.89
C GLU A 310 -3.09 14.99 21.05
N ARG A 311 -3.83 14.72 19.97
CA ARG A 311 -5.29 14.64 20.00
C ARG A 311 -5.81 13.49 20.86
N LEU A 312 -5.19 12.31 20.76
CA LEU A 312 -5.56 11.14 21.55
C LEU A 312 -5.32 11.42 23.04
N TRP A 313 -4.10 11.80 23.40
CA TRP A 313 -3.74 12.05 24.80
C TRP A 313 -4.43 13.27 25.41
N ALA A 314 -4.86 14.24 24.61
CA ALA A 314 -5.71 15.33 25.10
C ALA A 314 -7.04 14.82 25.71
N LEU A 315 -7.54 13.64 25.33
CA LEU A 315 -8.69 13.01 26.00
C LEU A 315 -8.37 12.66 27.47
N SER A 316 -7.23 11.99 27.69
CA SER A 316 -6.74 11.60 29.01
C SER A 316 -6.36 12.82 29.85
N THR A 317 -5.71 13.82 29.25
CA THR A 317 -5.36 15.09 29.91
C THR A 317 -6.60 15.80 30.44
N ARG A 318 -7.65 15.96 29.63
CA ARG A 318 -8.89 16.63 30.05
C ARG A 318 -9.64 15.90 31.17
N GLN A 319 -9.51 14.58 31.24
CA GLN A 319 -10.18 13.75 32.25
C GLN A 319 -9.27 13.40 33.44
N HIS A 320 -8.00 13.82 33.41
CA HIS A 320 -6.96 13.38 34.36
C HIS A 320 -6.90 11.85 34.53
N HIS A 321 -7.13 11.11 33.45
CA HIS A 321 -7.32 9.65 33.49
C HIS A 321 -6.40 8.96 32.47
N TRP A 322 -5.27 8.42 32.96
CA TRP A 322 -4.17 7.91 32.12
C TRP A 322 -3.94 6.39 32.19
N ALA A 323 -4.63 5.70 33.09
CA ALA A 323 -4.53 4.26 33.33
C ALA A 323 -5.87 3.74 33.80
N ASN A 324 -6.01 2.44 34.03
CA ASN A 324 -7.26 1.86 34.54
C ASN A 324 -8.46 2.15 33.64
N TYR A 325 -8.35 1.75 32.38
CA TYR A 325 -9.43 1.84 31.38
C TYR A 325 -9.83 3.30 31.09
N GLY A 326 -8.82 4.13 30.86
CA GLY A 326 -9.00 5.53 30.50
C GLY A 326 -9.68 5.75 29.16
N PRO A 327 -9.98 7.01 28.81
CA PRO A 327 -10.67 7.34 27.57
C PRO A 327 -9.96 6.82 26.31
N VAL A 328 -8.62 6.88 26.22
CA VAL A 328 -7.89 6.42 25.03
C VAL A 328 -7.88 4.90 24.95
N ASN A 329 -7.77 4.23 26.10
CA ASN A 329 -7.93 2.79 26.20
C ASN A 329 -9.30 2.32 25.65
N ARG A 330 -10.40 3.01 26.03
CA ARG A 330 -11.74 2.72 25.48
C ARG A 330 -11.84 2.99 23.98
N VAL A 331 -11.16 4.01 23.46
CA VAL A 331 -11.08 4.24 22.01
C VAL A 331 -10.36 3.07 21.32
N LEU A 332 -9.28 2.55 21.89
CA LEU A 332 -8.58 1.37 21.36
C LEU A 332 -9.49 0.14 21.37
N GLU A 333 -10.14 -0.16 22.49
CA GLU A 333 -11.06 -1.30 22.60
C GLU A 333 -12.20 -1.19 21.56
N GLY A 334 -12.80 0.00 21.42
CA GLY A 334 -13.84 0.27 20.43
C GLY A 334 -13.35 0.19 18.98
N HIS A 335 -12.15 0.72 18.70
CA HIS A 335 -11.53 0.64 17.38
C HIS A 335 -11.25 -0.82 16.98
N VAL A 336 -10.68 -1.63 17.87
CA VAL A 336 -10.43 -3.05 17.60
C VAL A 336 -11.75 -3.79 17.35
N HIS A 337 -12.79 -3.52 18.14
CA HIS A 337 -14.11 -4.12 17.94
C HIS A 337 -14.67 -3.83 16.54
N GLN A 338 -14.61 -2.56 16.13
CA GLN A 338 -15.08 -2.10 14.82
C GLN A 338 -14.21 -2.62 13.66
N ALA A 339 -12.90 -2.47 13.75
CA ALA A 339 -11.94 -2.84 12.71
C ALA A 339 -12.00 -4.33 12.39
N LEU A 340 -12.23 -5.17 13.40
CA LEU A 340 -12.34 -6.62 13.24
C LEU A 340 -13.78 -7.08 12.96
N SER A 341 -14.73 -6.16 12.83
CA SER A 341 -16.16 -6.44 12.60
C SER A 341 -16.71 -7.47 13.59
N LEU A 342 -16.34 -7.34 14.87
CA LEU A 342 -16.74 -8.29 15.90
C LEU A 342 -18.25 -8.24 16.14
N PRO A 343 -18.89 -9.37 16.45
CA PRO A 343 -20.32 -9.38 16.76
C PRO A 343 -20.61 -8.58 18.03
N ALA A 344 -21.87 -8.14 18.16
CA ALA A 344 -22.33 -7.40 19.33
C ALA A 344 -22.20 -8.21 20.64
N SER A 345 -22.14 -9.54 20.57
CA SER A 345 -21.92 -10.43 21.71
C SER A 345 -20.45 -10.56 22.13
N SER A 346 -19.52 -9.87 21.46
CA SER A 346 -18.11 -9.86 21.82
C SER A 346 -17.70 -8.54 22.48
N ARG A 347 -16.70 -8.61 23.36
CA ARG A 347 -16.06 -7.46 24.00
C ARG A 347 -14.55 -7.55 23.85
N VAL A 348 -13.93 -6.40 23.67
CA VAL A 348 -12.47 -6.25 23.62
C VAL A 348 -12.01 -5.68 24.95
N ILE A 349 -11.11 -6.39 25.63
CA ILE A 349 -10.52 -5.97 26.90
C ILE A 349 -9.02 -5.81 26.68
N SER A 350 -8.52 -4.59 26.81
CA SER A 350 -7.11 -4.31 26.64
C SER A 350 -6.27 -4.71 27.86
N ALA A 351 -5.04 -5.12 27.59
CA ALA A 351 -4.05 -5.48 28.60
C ALA A 351 -2.65 -4.97 28.20
N ALA A 352 -1.76 -4.89 29.17
CA ALA A 352 -0.39 -4.43 28.99
C ALA A 352 0.43 -5.34 28.06
N SER A 353 0.01 -6.58 27.83
CA SER A 353 0.55 -7.48 26.80
C SER A 353 -0.47 -8.55 26.43
N ALA A 354 -0.28 -9.25 25.31
CA ALA A 354 -1.10 -10.41 24.96
C ALA A 354 -0.93 -11.58 25.93
N THR A 355 0.25 -11.74 26.53
CA THR A 355 0.46 -12.74 27.58
C THR A 355 -0.44 -12.48 28.78
N LEU A 356 -0.51 -11.22 29.24
CA LEU A 356 -1.37 -10.86 30.36
C LEU A 356 -2.86 -10.90 29.99
N ALA A 357 -3.21 -10.66 28.72
CA ALA A 357 -4.57 -10.90 28.22
C ALA A 357 -4.93 -12.39 28.24
N LEU A 358 -4.02 -13.25 27.78
CA LEU A 358 -4.19 -14.71 27.72
C LEU A 358 -4.36 -15.27 29.13
N GLU A 359 -3.54 -14.78 30.04
CA GLU A 359 -3.65 -15.05 31.46
C GLU A 359 -5.02 -14.57 32.01
N ALA A 360 -5.42 -13.32 31.80
CA ALA A 360 -6.72 -12.85 32.30
C ALA A 360 -7.93 -13.69 31.83
N VAL A 361 -7.91 -14.20 30.59
CA VAL A 361 -8.94 -15.13 30.10
C VAL A 361 -8.88 -16.48 30.83
N ALA A 362 -7.68 -17.03 31.04
CA ALA A 362 -7.52 -18.27 31.80
C ALA A 362 -8.00 -18.14 33.26
N ALA A 363 -7.75 -17.00 33.90
CA ALA A 363 -8.26 -16.72 35.24
C ALA A 363 -9.79 -16.63 35.29
N ALA A 364 -10.41 -16.07 34.23
CA ALA A 364 -11.85 -16.05 34.10
C ALA A 364 -12.42 -17.47 33.96
N TYR A 365 -11.75 -18.37 33.22
CA TYR A 365 -12.17 -19.77 33.11
C TYR A 365 -12.07 -20.52 34.44
N ASP A 366 -11.02 -20.26 35.22
CA ASP A 366 -10.86 -20.83 36.56
C ASP A 366 -12.00 -20.42 37.50
N ALA A 367 -12.36 -19.13 37.48
CA ALA A 367 -13.46 -18.60 38.28
C ALA A 367 -14.81 -19.18 37.86
N GLU A 368 -15.08 -19.30 36.55
CA GLU A 368 -16.30 -19.96 36.05
C GLU A 368 -16.38 -21.45 36.44
N LEU A 369 -15.24 -22.15 36.55
CA LEU A 369 -15.18 -23.54 36.98
C LEU A 369 -15.17 -23.72 38.50
N GLY A 370 -14.86 -22.67 39.27
CA GLY A 370 -14.57 -22.76 40.71
C GLY A 370 -13.29 -23.53 41.06
N ARG A 371 -12.46 -23.88 40.06
CA ARG A 371 -11.22 -24.64 40.21
C ARG A 371 -10.24 -24.29 39.08
N GLY A 372 -8.99 -24.73 39.20
CA GLY A 372 -8.01 -24.58 38.12
C GLY A 372 -8.45 -25.32 36.85
N THR A 373 -8.32 -24.65 35.71
CA THR A 373 -8.57 -25.16 34.37
C THR A 373 -7.41 -26.07 33.95
N ARG A 374 -7.72 -27.26 33.44
CA ARG A 374 -6.73 -28.17 32.86
C ARG A 374 -6.61 -27.90 31.37
N TRP A 375 -5.42 -27.55 30.93
CA TRP A 375 -5.17 -27.03 29.59
C TRP A 375 -4.52 -28.06 28.67
N VAL A 376 -4.88 -28.02 27.39
CA VAL A 376 -4.10 -28.59 26.29
C VAL A 376 -3.54 -27.45 25.45
N VAL A 377 -2.25 -27.50 25.10
CA VAL A 377 -1.58 -26.42 24.35
C VAL A 377 -0.72 -26.96 23.20
N SER A 378 -0.46 -26.10 22.23
CA SER A 378 0.38 -26.40 21.07
C SER A 378 1.86 -26.47 21.47
N ALA A 379 2.61 -27.46 20.98
CA ALA A 379 4.06 -27.54 21.19
C ALA A 379 4.85 -26.51 20.38
N PHE A 380 4.27 -26.01 19.27
CA PHE A 380 4.87 -25.03 18.39
C PHE A 380 4.18 -23.68 18.57
N GLY A 381 4.72 -22.85 19.46
CA GLY A 381 4.15 -21.57 19.84
C GLY A 381 5.08 -20.76 20.73
N PHE A 382 4.58 -19.66 21.29
CA PHE A 382 5.36 -18.82 22.18
C PHE A 382 5.32 -19.35 23.63
N PRO A 383 6.40 -19.24 24.43
CA PRO A 383 6.45 -19.83 25.77
C PRO A 383 5.36 -19.39 26.76
N CYS A 384 4.65 -18.29 26.51
CA CYS A 384 3.58 -17.86 27.39
C CYS A 384 2.44 -18.88 27.53
N THR A 385 2.26 -19.80 26.57
CA THR A 385 1.25 -20.86 26.66
C THR A 385 1.70 -22.06 27.50
N THR A 386 2.85 -21.99 28.19
CA THR A 386 3.32 -23.02 29.14
C THR A 386 3.78 -22.40 30.46
N LEU A 387 3.42 -21.15 30.71
CA LEU A 387 3.78 -20.41 31.91
C LEU A 387 2.51 -20.00 32.67
N GLY A 388 2.69 -19.64 33.95
CA GLY A 388 1.61 -19.19 34.81
C GLY A 388 0.48 -20.24 34.88
N PRO A 389 -0.75 -19.91 34.46
CA PRO A 389 -1.89 -20.84 34.49
C PRO A 389 -1.74 -22.06 33.57
N PHE A 390 -0.81 -22.00 32.62
CA PHE A 390 -0.58 -23.08 31.66
C PHE A 390 0.63 -23.97 32.03
N ALA A 391 1.22 -23.77 33.21
CA ALA A 391 2.42 -24.51 33.64
C ALA A 391 2.23 -26.04 33.63
N GLU A 392 1.02 -26.51 33.98
CA GLU A 392 0.64 -27.92 34.01
C GLU A 392 -0.11 -28.38 32.74
N ALA A 393 -0.04 -27.60 31.66
CA ALA A 393 -0.75 -27.93 30.42
C ALA A 393 -0.20 -29.21 29.77
N VAL A 394 -1.09 -30.00 29.19
CA VAL A 394 -0.71 -31.10 28.29
C VAL A 394 -0.24 -30.48 26.97
N ILE A 395 1.05 -30.55 26.71
CA ILE A 395 1.67 -30.05 25.48
C ILE A 395 1.58 -31.12 24.39
N VAL A 396 1.02 -30.76 23.24
CA VAL A 396 0.75 -31.66 22.12
C VAL A 396 1.49 -31.20 20.88
N ASP A 397 2.06 -32.14 20.14
CA ASP A 397 2.81 -31.82 18.92
C ASP A 397 1.91 -31.17 17.84
N CYS A 398 2.55 -30.62 16.82
CA CYS A 398 1.91 -29.91 15.73
C CYS A 398 1.86 -30.75 14.45
N THR A 399 1.03 -30.29 13.51
CA THR A 399 1.07 -30.74 12.12
C THR A 399 2.34 -30.24 11.42
N PRO A 400 2.68 -30.74 10.21
CA PRO A 400 3.76 -30.18 9.40
C PRO A 400 3.64 -28.68 9.09
N LYS A 401 2.46 -28.09 9.30
CA LYS A 401 2.23 -26.66 9.11
C LYS A 401 2.33 -25.84 10.40
N GLY A 402 2.60 -26.49 11.53
CA GLY A 402 2.89 -25.83 12.81
C GLY A 402 1.67 -25.61 13.72
N VAL A 403 0.44 -25.85 13.27
CA VAL A 403 -0.75 -25.81 14.15
C VAL A 403 -0.91 -27.11 14.95
N LEU A 404 -1.53 -27.04 16.13
CA LEU A 404 -1.87 -28.19 17.00
C LEU A 404 -2.41 -29.39 16.21
N ASP A 405 -1.89 -30.60 16.39
CA ASP A 405 -2.33 -31.77 15.58
C ASP A 405 -3.72 -32.28 16.00
N PRO A 406 -4.75 -32.22 15.13
CA PRO A 406 -6.09 -32.73 15.40
C PRO A 406 -6.16 -34.23 15.72
N ARG A 407 -5.21 -35.03 15.25
CA ARG A 407 -5.17 -36.48 15.51
C ARG A 407 -4.73 -36.75 16.94
N LEU A 408 -3.63 -36.13 17.36
CA LEU A 408 -3.11 -36.26 18.72
C LEU A 408 -4.06 -35.66 19.74
N LEU A 409 -4.70 -34.53 19.42
CA LEU A 409 -5.71 -33.92 20.29
C LEU A 409 -6.91 -34.84 20.54
N ARG A 410 -7.35 -35.63 19.54
CA ARG A 410 -8.47 -36.57 19.70
C ARG A 410 -8.15 -37.72 20.64
N GLU A 411 -6.89 -38.09 20.78
CA GLU A 411 -6.40 -39.19 21.62
C GLU A 411 -6.36 -38.82 23.11
N ILE A 412 -6.44 -37.52 23.44
CA ILE A 412 -6.47 -37.07 24.83
C ILE A 412 -7.85 -37.38 25.43
N PRO A 413 -7.92 -38.08 26.58
CA PRO A 413 -9.18 -38.38 27.24
C PRO A 413 -9.94 -37.10 27.61
N ASP A 414 -11.24 -37.04 27.28
CA ASP A 414 -12.02 -35.81 27.48
C ASP A 414 -12.08 -35.41 28.94
N GLU A 415 -12.11 -36.35 29.87
CA GLU A 415 -12.10 -36.07 31.30
C GLU A 415 -10.79 -35.46 31.81
N SER A 416 -9.68 -35.49 31.05
CA SER A 416 -8.37 -35.03 31.52
C SER A 416 -8.11 -33.54 31.30
N TYR A 417 -8.94 -32.85 30.50
CA TYR A 417 -8.78 -31.43 30.19
C TYR A 417 -10.12 -30.69 30.09
N ASP A 418 -10.07 -29.38 30.30
CA ASP A 418 -11.24 -28.50 30.33
C ASP A 418 -11.22 -27.48 29.17
N ALA A 419 -10.02 -27.07 28.74
CA ALA A 419 -9.84 -26.04 27.74
C ALA A 419 -8.61 -26.29 26.86
N ILE A 420 -8.62 -25.71 25.66
CA ILE A 420 -7.55 -25.83 24.66
C ILE A 420 -7.04 -24.42 24.31
N VAL A 421 -5.72 -24.24 24.29
CA VAL A 421 -5.08 -23.09 23.64
C VAL A 421 -4.53 -23.52 22.28
N VAL A 422 -5.08 -22.93 21.23
CA VAL A 422 -4.60 -23.15 19.86
C VAL A 422 -3.81 -21.91 19.45
N THR A 423 -2.49 -22.07 19.33
CA THR A 423 -1.65 -21.02 18.75
C THR A 423 -1.86 -21.01 17.25
N ASN A 424 -2.04 -19.82 16.67
CA ASN A 424 -2.06 -19.59 15.23
C ASN A 424 -0.68 -19.08 14.78
N PRO A 425 0.29 -19.96 14.48
CA PRO A 425 1.66 -19.56 14.24
C PRO A 425 1.71 -18.65 13.04
N PHE A 426 2.31 -17.47 13.19
CA PHE A 426 2.51 -16.49 12.12
C PHE A 426 1.21 -15.94 11.48
N GLY A 427 0.04 -16.22 12.05
CA GLY A 427 -1.25 -15.76 11.52
C GLY A 427 -1.70 -16.51 10.26
N LEU A 428 -1.32 -17.79 10.15
CA LEU A 428 -1.60 -18.64 8.99
C LEU A 428 -3.05 -19.13 8.89
N GLY A 429 -3.87 -18.96 9.94
CA GLY A 429 -5.31 -19.20 9.88
C GLY A 429 -5.69 -20.64 9.51
N GLU A 430 -4.82 -21.60 9.78
CA GLU A 430 -4.99 -22.96 9.27
C GLU A 430 -6.05 -23.74 10.04
N ASN A 431 -7.18 -23.99 9.38
CA ASN A 431 -8.26 -24.86 9.85
C ASN A 431 -8.74 -24.52 11.27
N LEU A 432 -8.82 -23.22 11.59
CA LEU A 432 -9.19 -22.78 12.94
C LEU A 432 -10.65 -23.11 13.27
N GLU A 433 -11.58 -23.12 12.30
CA GLU A 433 -12.97 -23.53 12.57
C GLU A 433 -13.07 -24.98 13.03
N TRP A 434 -12.18 -25.88 12.61
CA TRP A 434 -12.19 -27.26 13.09
C TRP A 434 -12.05 -27.32 14.61
N PHE A 435 -11.20 -26.48 15.21
CA PHE A 435 -11.03 -26.45 16.67
C PHE A 435 -12.27 -25.90 17.37
N VAL A 436 -12.98 -24.95 16.74
CA VAL A 436 -14.26 -24.42 17.26
C VAL A 436 -15.29 -25.54 17.32
N GLU A 437 -15.50 -26.26 16.22
CA GLU A 437 -16.46 -27.36 16.16
C GLU A 437 -16.06 -28.52 17.09
N PHE A 438 -14.76 -28.82 17.16
CA PHE A 438 -14.23 -29.85 18.05
C PHE A 438 -14.47 -29.51 19.53
N ALA A 439 -14.14 -28.29 19.95
CA ALA A 439 -14.31 -27.84 21.32
C ALA A 439 -15.79 -27.80 21.70
N ALA A 440 -16.64 -27.21 20.84
CA ALA A 440 -18.08 -27.17 21.06
C ALA A 440 -18.69 -28.58 21.17
N GLY A 441 -18.33 -29.49 20.24
CA GLY A 441 -18.84 -30.87 20.23
C GLY A 441 -18.42 -31.71 21.44
N ARG A 442 -17.36 -31.33 22.15
CA ARG A 442 -16.86 -32.00 23.37
C ARG A 442 -17.09 -31.21 24.66
N GLY A 443 -17.82 -30.10 24.59
CA GLY A 443 -18.08 -29.24 25.75
C GLY A 443 -16.80 -28.64 26.36
N LYS A 444 -15.79 -28.36 25.53
CA LYS A 444 -14.50 -27.78 25.93
C LYS A 444 -14.49 -26.29 25.67
N ARG A 445 -13.77 -25.53 26.49
CA ARG A 445 -13.49 -24.13 26.19
C ARG A 445 -12.33 -24.01 25.20
N LEU A 446 -12.34 -22.95 24.40
CA LEU A 446 -11.36 -22.71 23.36
C LEU A 446 -10.85 -21.28 23.44
N LEU A 447 -9.52 -21.16 23.48
CA LEU A 447 -8.79 -19.90 23.48
C LEU A 447 -7.79 -19.89 22.32
N PHE A 448 -7.98 -18.99 21.35
CA PHE A 448 -6.98 -18.80 20.30
C PHE A 448 -5.87 -17.86 20.76
N ASP A 449 -4.63 -18.32 20.70
CA ASP A 449 -3.47 -17.42 20.72
C ASP A 449 -3.25 -16.89 19.29
N ASN A 450 -3.93 -15.78 19.00
CA ASN A 450 -3.89 -15.02 17.75
C ASN A 450 -2.94 -13.81 17.88
N ALA A 451 -1.87 -13.92 18.68
CA ALA A 451 -0.88 -12.86 18.86
C ALA A 451 -0.29 -12.32 17.54
N THR A 452 -0.30 -13.12 16.48
CA THR A 452 0.16 -12.76 15.13
C THR A 452 -0.99 -12.67 14.12
N ALA A 453 -2.22 -12.41 14.55
CA ALA A 453 -3.38 -12.52 13.65
C ALA A 453 -4.38 -11.35 13.68
N TYR A 454 -3.95 -10.11 13.90
CA TYR A 454 -4.88 -8.96 14.05
C TYR A 454 -5.85 -8.79 12.89
N ASP A 455 -5.40 -8.66 11.65
CA ASP A 455 -6.22 -8.32 10.47
C ASP A 455 -6.80 -9.55 9.73
N MET A 456 -6.79 -10.72 10.37
CA MET A 456 -7.30 -11.97 9.80
C MET A 456 -8.84 -11.97 9.70
N GLU A 457 -9.42 -12.63 8.69
CA GLU A 457 -10.86 -12.92 8.74
C GLU A 457 -11.17 -13.90 9.88
N ARG A 458 -12.30 -13.69 10.57
CA ARG A 458 -12.67 -14.44 11.78
C ARG A 458 -14.08 -15.04 11.67
N PRO A 459 -14.26 -16.10 10.86
CA PRO A 459 -15.53 -16.83 10.80
C PRO A 459 -15.95 -17.48 12.13
N TRP A 460 -15.05 -17.55 13.12
CA TRP A 460 -15.34 -18.01 14.48
C TRP A 460 -15.67 -16.91 15.48
N ALA A 461 -15.72 -15.63 15.08
CA ALA A 461 -15.97 -14.53 16.00
C ALA A 461 -17.24 -14.78 16.84
N GLY A 462 -17.12 -14.64 18.17
CA GLY A 462 -18.20 -14.93 19.12
C GLY A 462 -18.39 -16.40 19.49
N ARG A 463 -17.62 -17.33 18.90
CA ARG A 463 -17.66 -18.79 19.23
C ARG A 463 -16.43 -19.28 19.99
N ALA A 464 -15.38 -18.48 20.05
CA ALA A 464 -14.16 -18.75 20.81
C ALA A 464 -13.62 -17.44 21.38
N ASP A 465 -12.92 -17.54 22.52
CA ASP A 465 -12.16 -16.41 23.05
C ASP A 465 -10.80 -16.37 22.34
N GLU A 466 -10.20 -15.18 22.21
CA GLU A 466 -8.90 -15.05 21.56
C GLU A 466 -8.08 -13.88 22.11
N VAL A 467 -6.78 -13.92 21.88
CA VAL A 467 -5.88 -12.80 22.21
C VAL A 467 -5.14 -12.29 20.99
N ILE A 468 -4.88 -10.99 20.97
CA ILE A 468 -4.06 -10.34 19.95
C ILE A 468 -2.96 -9.54 20.64
N SER A 469 -1.76 -9.57 20.07
CA SER A 469 -0.61 -8.82 20.58
C SER A 469 -0.40 -7.54 19.79
N PHE A 470 -0.12 -6.46 20.51
CA PHE A 470 0.35 -5.19 19.97
C PHE A 470 1.83 -4.94 20.33
N HIS A 471 2.58 -6.00 20.67
CA HIS A 471 4.02 -5.92 20.89
C HIS A 471 4.73 -5.32 19.66
N HIS A 472 5.82 -4.59 19.88
CA HIS A 472 6.52 -3.82 18.85
C HIS A 472 7.00 -4.67 17.66
N THR A 473 7.18 -5.99 17.81
CA THR A 473 7.55 -6.90 16.70
C THR A 473 6.38 -7.23 15.76
N LYS A 474 5.12 -6.99 16.16
CA LYS A 474 3.95 -7.25 15.32
C LYS A 474 3.76 -6.10 14.33
N PRO A 475 3.33 -6.32 13.06
CA PRO A 475 3.22 -5.24 12.06
C PRO A 475 2.37 -4.06 12.52
N TRP A 476 1.25 -4.35 13.20
CA TRP A 476 0.31 -3.38 13.77
C TRP A 476 0.64 -2.93 15.20
N GLY A 477 1.59 -3.57 15.87
CA GLY A 477 1.93 -3.27 17.26
C GLY A 477 2.83 -2.05 17.42
N PHE A 478 2.85 -1.43 18.61
CA PHE A 478 3.79 -0.36 18.95
C PHE A 478 4.08 -0.40 20.45
N GLY A 479 5.34 -0.65 20.83
CA GLY A 479 5.72 -0.81 22.23
C GLY A 479 5.20 -2.12 22.81
N GLU A 480 4.44 -2.03 23.89
CA GLU A 480 3.81 -3.16 24.57
C GLU A 480 2.29 -3.01 24.61
N GLY A 481 1.59 -4.12 24.46
CA GLY A 481 0.13 -4.16 24.56
C GLY A 481 -0.46 -5.45 24.03
N GLY A 482 -1.72 -5.69 24.40
CA GLY A 482 -2.53 -6.77 23.87
C GLY A 482 -4.00 -6.55 24.16
N VAL A 483 -4.84 -7.38 23.59
CA VAL A 483 -6.27 -7.43 23.89
C VAL A 483 -6.72 -8.87 24.02
N ALA A 484 -7.68 -9.10 24.92
CA ALA A 484 -8.54 -10.26 24.91
C ALA A 484 -9.84 -9.91 24.18
N ILE A 485 -10.30 -10.79 23.30
CA ILE A 485 -11.60 -10.74 22.67
C ILE A 485 -12.40 -11.90 23.25
N VAL A 486 -13.47 -11.56 23.98
CA VAL A 486 -14.24 -12.55 24.72
C VAL A 486 -15.75 -12.36 24.53
N ASP A 487 -16.51 -13.40 24.85
CA ASP A 487 -17.97 -13.31 25.01
C ASP A 487 -18.33 -12.22 26.03
N GLU A 488 -19.37 -11.43 25.76
CA GLU A 488 -19.79 -10.32 26.62
C GLU A 488 -20.11 -10.77 28.06
N ARG A 489 -20.54 -12.02 28.25
CA ARG A 489 -20.81 -12.60 29.57
C ARG A 489 -19.54 -12.78 30.42
N ARG A 490 -18.36 -12.84 29.79
CA ARG A 490 -17.05 -12.93 30.46
C ARG A 490 -16.32 -11.61 30.59
N ALA A 491 -16.78 -10.57 29.90
CA ALA A 491 -16.06 -9.31 29.78
C ALA A 491 -15.71 -8.68 31.14
N ASP A 492 -16.68 -8.63 32.06
CA ASP A 492 -16.49 -8.05 33.39
C ASP A 492 -15.54 -8.88 34.24
N LEU A 493 -15.60 -10.21 34.12
CA LEU A 493 -14.71 -11.11 34.84
C LEU A 493 -13.28 -10.96 34.34
N VAL A 494 -13.04 -10.93 33.03
CA VAL A 494 -11.71 -10.70 32.44
C VAL A 494 -11.18 -9.32 32.83
N ARG A 495 -12.02 -8.27 32.81
CA ARG A 495 -11.64 -6.91 33.23
C ARG A 495 -11.30 -6.85 34.74
N ALA A 496 -11.95 -7.68 35.56
CA ALA A 496 -11.58 -7.84 36.95
C ALA A 496 -10.23 -8.57 37.09
N MET A 497 -9.97 -9.62 36.30
CA MET A 497 -8.70 -10.37 36.35
C MET A 497 -7.49 -9.51 35.95
N THR A 498 -7.67 -8.58 35.02
CA THR A 498 -6.65 -7.58 34.68
C THR A 498 -6.50 -6.47 35.74
N ASN A 499 -7.42 -6.39 36.69
CA ASN A 499 -7.47 -5.39 37.75
C ASN A 499 -7.54 -6.00 39.16
N TYR A 500 -6.58 -6.85 39.50
CA TYR A 500 -6.42 -7.45 40.84
C TYR A 500 -7.61 -8.31 41.32
N GLY A 501 -8.52 -8.70 40.43
CA GLY A 501 -9.75 -9.38 40.82
C GLY A 501 -10.69 -8.44 41.59
N LEU A 502 -10.72 -7.15 41.24
CA LEU A 502 -11.65 -6.19 41.84
C LEU A 502 -12.92 -6.05 40.99
N GLY A 503 -14.07 -5.92 41.66
CA GLY A 503 -15.39 -5.72 41.04
C GLY A 503 -16.40 -6.77 41.50
N GLU A 504 -17.69 -6.53 41.24
CA GLU A 504 -18.78 -7.45 41.65
C GLU A 504 -18.62 -8.85 41.03
N ALA A 505 -18.11 -8.93 39.79
CA ALA A 505 -17.83 -10.19 39.09
C ALA A 505 -16.73 -11.04 39.77
N ALA A 506 -15.87 -10.45 40.59
CA ALA A 506 -14.75 -11.14 41.22
C ALA A 506 -15.10 -11.85 42.53
N ALA A 507 -16.34 -11.75 43.01
CA ALA A 507 -16.80 -12.47 44.19
C ALA A 507 -16.83 -14.01 44.01
N ALA A 508 -16.62 -14.50 42.79
CA ALA A 508 -16.79 -15.91 42.38
C ALA A 508 -15.49 -16.76 42.42
N GLY A 509 -14.63 -16.59 43.43
CA GLY A 509 -13.48 -17.49 43.62
C GLY A 509 -12.30 -17.22 42.68
N VAL A 510 -11.82 -15.98 42.67
CA VAL A 510 -10.57 -15.58 41.99
C VAL A 510 -9.40 -16.37 42.56
N ARG A 511 -8.79 -17.21 41.73
CA ARG A 511 -7.57 -17.96 42.10
C ARG A 511 -6.31 -17.13 41.91
N TRP A 512 -6.30 -16.31 40.88
CA TRP A 512 -5.19 -15.45 40.54
C TRP A 512 -5.67 -14.30 39.64
N ALA A 513 -5.08 -13.13 39.83
CA ALA A 513 -5.34 -11.92 39.08
C ALA A 513 -4.09 -11.04 39.14
N SER A 514 -3.97 -10.05 38.24
CA SER A 514 -2.76 -9.23 38.14
C SER A 514 -3.07 -7.75 37.93
N ASN A 515 -2.02 -6.93 37.90
CA ASN A 515 -2.08 -5.59 37.34
C ASN A 515 -1.72 -5.65 35.85
N ALA A 516 -2.70 -6.00 35.03
CA ALA A 516 -2.50 -6.18 33.59
C ALA A 516 -3.06 -5.04 32.74
N LYS A 517 -3.46 -3.91 33.35
CA LYS A 517 -4.14 -2.82 32.64
C LYS A 517 -3.20 -2.11 31.67
N LEU A 518 -3.65 -1.84 30.45
CA LEU A 518 -2.93 -1.01 29.48
C LEU A 518 -3.12 0.48 29.82
N SER A 519 -2.03 1.26 29.81
CA SER A 519 -2.11 2.71 29.99
C SER A 519 -2.66 3.42 28.76
N ASP A 520 -3.28 4.58 28.93
CA ASP A 520 -3.76 5.41 27.81
C ASP A 520 -2.61 5.92 26.94
N ALA A 521 -1.42 6.09 27.53
CA ALA A 521 -0.20 6.43 26.80
C ALA A 521 0.13 5.34 25.78
N ALA A 522 0.24 4.08 26.23
CA ALA A 522 0.50 2.93 25.36
C ALA A 522 -0.64 2.70 24.36
N ALA A 523 -1.90 2.83 24.79
CA ALA A 523 -3.06 2.73 23.91
C ALA A 523 -3.03 3.76 22.77
N GLY A 524 -2.60 5.00 23.06
CA GLY A 524 -2.43 6.05 22.05
C GLY A 524 -1.37 5.70 21.00
N MET A 525 -0.23 5.15 21.42
CA MET A 525 0.81 4.69 20.50
C MET A 525 0.32 3.59 19.57
N ILE A 526 -0.41 2.60 20.11
CA ILE A 526 -1.01 1.51 19.33
C ILE A 526 -2.05 2.07 18.35
N LEU A 527 -2.94 2.94 18.82
CA LEU A 527 -3.93 3.62 17.95
C LEU A 527 -3.27 4.42 16.83
N GLY A 528 -2.16 5.10 17.11
CA GLY A 528 -1.39 5.83 16.08
C GLY A 528 -0.87 4.89 15.00
N ARG A 529 -0.37 3.71 15.38
CA ARG A 529 0.06 2.69 14.41
C ARG A 529 -1.11 2.10 13.60
N LEU A 530 -2.26 1.88 14.25
CA LEU A 530 -3.46 1.36 13.61
C LEU A 530 -4.13 2.38 12.69
N ALA A 531 -4.04 3.68 13.01
CA ALA A 531 -4.63 4.75 12.19
C ALA A 531 -4.00 4.85 10.80
N THR A 532 -2.76 4.38 10.64
CA THR A 532 -2.04 4.33 9.36
C THR A 532 -2.08 2.94 8.73
N TYR A 533 -2.89 2.01 9.27
CA TYR A 533 -2.94 0.62 8.82
C TYR A 533 -3.04 0.48 7.31
N ASP A 534 -3.97 1.21 6.69
CA ASP A 534 -4.23 1.18 5.26
C ASP A 534 -3.05 1.67 4.40
N ASP A 535 -2.20 2.55 4.96
CA ASP A 535 -1.02 3.08 4.28
C ASP A 535 0.10 2.05 4.18
N TRP A 536 0.23 1.16 5.17
CA TRP A 536 1.36 0.25 5.27
C TRP A 536 1.04 -1.22 4.99
N PHE A 537 -0.16 -1.73 5.28
CA PHE A 537 -0.44 -3.19 5.20
C PHE A 537 -0.22 -3.76 3.79
N GLY A 538 -0.57 -3.00 2.74
CA GLY A 538 -0.38 -3.39 1.35
C GLY A 538 1.08 -3.65 1.00
N LEU A 539 1.98 -2.83 1.54
CA LEU A 539 3.43 -2.96 1.33
C LEU A 539 3.98 -4.23 2.00
N TRP A 540 3.52 -4.58 3.20
CA TRP A 540 3.90 -5.84 3.87
C TRP A 540 3.46 -7.04 3.04
N ARG A 541 2.20 -7.06 2.57
CA ARG A 541 1.67 -8.15 1.74
C ARG A 541 2.40 -8.25 0.40
N ALA A 542 2.80 -7.13 -0.18
CA ALA A 542 3.62 -7.11 -1.40
C ALA A 542 5.01 -7.74 -1.16
N GLN A 543 5.68 -7.39 -0.06
CA GLN A 543 6.98 -7.99 0.27
C GLN A 543 6.86 -9.48 0.59
N TYR A 544 5.78 -9.92 1.26
CA TYR A 544 5.53 -11.34 1.46
C TYR A 544 5.45 -12.08 0.12
N ARG A 545 4.60 -11.61 -0.81
CA ARG A 545 4.43 -12.23 -2.13
C ARG A 545 5.75 -12.29 -2.89
N ARG A 546 6.52 -11.20 -2.86
CA ARG A 546 7.84 -11.11 -3.50
C ARG A 546 8.81 -12.16 -2.95
N LEU A 547 8.97 -12.22 -1.63
CA LEU A 547 9.86 -13.16 -0.95
C LEU A 547 9.40 -14.62 -1.15
N ALA A 548 8.12 -14.89 -0.95
CA ALA A 548 7.53 -16.21 -1.09
C ALA A 548 7.66 -16.75 -2.52
N SER A 549 7.36 -15.94 -3.55
CA SER A 549 7.54 -16.33 -4.95
C SER A 549 9.00 -16.58 -5.27
N ALA A 550 9.90 -15.67 -4.89
CA ALA A 550 11.32 -15.82 -5.18
C ALA A 550 11.96 -17.04 -4.48
N ALA A 551 11.52 -17.36 -3.26
CA ALA A 551 11.92 -18.56 -2.54
C ALA A 551 11.41 -19.82 -3.24
N TYR A 552 10.15 -19.81 -3.68
CA TYR A 552 9.53 -20.90 -4.40
C TYR A 552 10.23 -21.19 -5.74
N ASP A 553 10.57 -20.16 -6.49
CA ASP A 553 11.30 -20.29 -7.77
C ASP A 553 12.67 -20.97 -7.61
N ARG A 554 13.20 -21.01 -6.38
CA ARG A 554 14.45 -21.67 -5.97
C ARG A 554 14.22 -23.02 -5.27
N GLY A 555 13.00 -23.54 -5.29
CA GLY A 555 12.65 -24.82 -4.66
C GLY A 555 12.59 -24.78 -3.13
N LEU A 556 12.62 -23.60 -2.51
CA LEU A 556 12.45 -23.47 -1.07
C LEU A 556 10.97 -23.62 -0.69
N GLN A 557 10.72 -24.31 0.43
CA GLN A 557 9.38 -24.45 0.98
C GLN A 557 9.09 -23.31 1.96
N ILE A 558 7.81 -22.99 2.14
CA ILE A 558 7.35 -22.00 3.13
C ILE A 558 6.17 -22.54 3.94
N LEU A 559 6.10 -22.19 5.23
CA LEU A 559 4.93 -22.45 6.07
C LEU A 559 3.88 -21.36 5.82
N GLY A 560 3.29 -21.33 4.63
CA GLY A 560 2.27 -20.36 4.23
C GLY A 560 1.91 -20.46 2.76
N PRO A 561 1.02 -19.61 2.24
CA PRO A 561 0.60 -19.68 0.85
C PRO A 561 1.69 -19.18 -0.11
N ARG A 562 1.85 -19.88 -1.24
CA ARG A 562 2.98 -19.70 -2.16
C ARG A 562 2.92 -18.44 -3.03
N HIS A 563 1.75 -18.16 -3.61
CA HIS A 563 1.64 -17.14 -4.68
C HIS A 563 0.59 -16.07 -4.39
N TYR A 564 -0.36 -16.36 -3.51
CA TYR A 564 -1.45 -15.47 -3.14
C TYR A 564 -1.44 -15.29 -1.64
N PHE A 565 -1.64 -14.06 -1.16
CA PHE A 565 -1.88 -13.81 0.26
C PHE A 565 -3.39 -13.58 0.43
N PRO A 566 -4.15 -14.61 0.83
CA PRO A 566 -5.60 -14.51 0.98
C PRO A 566 -5.99 -13.47 2.03
N ARG A 567 -7.20 -12.93 1.91
CA ARG A 567 -7.75 -12.04 2.94
C ARG A 567 -7.94 -12.74 4.29
N HIS A 568 -8.10 -14.06 4.31
CA HIS A 568 -8.19 -14.86 5.53
C HIS A 568 -6.86 -15.06 6.26
N LEU A 569 -5.74 -14.49 5.78
CA LEU A 569 -4.46 -14.50 6.49
C LEU A 569 -4.14 -13.13 7.07
N ALA A 570 -3.47 -13.13 8.22
CA ALA A 570 -3.03 -11.90 8.85
C ALA A 570 -1.78 -11.34 8.17
N THR A 571 -1.63 -10.01 8.20
CA THR A 571 -0.45 -9.34 7.67
C THR A 571 0.82 -9.91 8.31
N PRO A 572 1.73 -10.50 7.50
CA PRO A 572 2.79 -11.33 8.02
C PRO A 572 3.96 -10.47 8.52
N ALA A 573 4.47 -10.78 9.71
CA ALA A 573 5.70 -10.15 10.23
C ALA A 573 6.97 -10.70 9.55
N SER A 574 6.88 -11.92 9.01
CA SER A 574 8.00 -12.65 8.40
C SER A 574 7.51 -13.66 7.38
N VAL A 575 8.38 -14.08 6.46
CA VAL A 575 8.19 -15.28 5.63
C VAL A 575 8.90 -16.46 6.28
N PRO A 576 8.16 -17.46 6.81
CA PRO A 576 8.75 -18.67 7.40
C PRO A 576 9.16 -19.65 6.29
N ILE A 577 10.44 -19.68 5.94
CA ILE A 577 11.01 -20.59 4.94
C ILE A 577 11.48 -21.87 5.63
N ILE A 578 11.14 -23.03 5.09
CA ILE A 578 11.65 -24.34 5.49
C ILE A 578 12.84 -24.69 4.59
N LEU A 579 14.01 -24.74 5.20
CA LEU A 579 15.29 -25.04 4.57
C LEU A 579 15.38 -26.54 4.27
N PRO A 580 16.08 -26.94 3.19
CA PRO A 580 16.28 -28.36 2.86
C PRO A 580 17.19 -29.08 3.87
N GLN A 581 18.02 -28.34 4.59
CA GLN A 581 18.92 -28.86 5.63
C GLN A 581 18.72 -28.07 6.92
N ALA A 582 18.79 -28.77 8.06
CA ALA A 582 18.80 -28.15 9.37
C ALA A 582 19.99 -27.19 9.51
N ARG A 583 19.73 -25.95 9.93
CA ARG A 583 20.76 -24.92 10.12
C ARG A 583 20.50 -24.14 11.40
N SER A 584 21.56 -23.89 12.16
CA SER A 584 21.49 -23.03 13.34
C SER A 584 21.34 -21.56 12.92
N LEU A 585 20.96 -20.70 13.86
CA LEU A 585 20.90 -19.25 13.58
C LEU A 585 22.30 -18.67 13.25
N ALA A 586 23.37 -19.23 13.83
CA ALA A 586 24.73 -18.83 13.54
C ALA A 586 25.13 -19.15 12.09
N ASP A 587 24.70 -20.30 11.57
CA ASP A 587 24.94 -20.70 10.18
C ASP A 587 24.23 -19.76 9.19
N LEU A 588 23.18 -19.05 9.61
CA LEU A 588 22.37 -18.17 8.78
C LEU A 588 22.84 -16.70 8.80
N ALA A 589 23.99 -16.41 9.41
CA ALA A 589 24.61 -15.09 9.38
C ALA A 589 24.89 -14.67 7.93
N ASN A 590 24.43 -13.47 7.56
CA ASN A 590 24.50 -12.98 6.20
C ASN A 590 24.52 -11.43 6.18
N PRO A 591 24.99 -10.79 5.09
CA PRO A 591 25.10 -9.33 5.02
C PRO A 591 23.80 -8.62 4.62
N TRP A 592 22.74 -9.35 4.28
CA TRP A 592 21.53 -8.77 3.68
C TRP A 592 20.43 -8.50 4.68
N LEU A 593 20.03 -9.51 5.46
CA LEU A 593 18.85 -9.50 6.32
C LEU A 593 19.15 -10.10 7.70
N VAL A 594 18.65 -9.45 8.75
CA VAL A 594 18.59 -10.04 10.08
C VAL A 594 17.47 -11.06 10.09
N VAL A 595 17.82 -12.35 10.12
CA VAL A 595 16.84 -13.45 10.19
C VAL A 595 16.63 -13.94 11.62
N ARG A 596 15.57 -14.71 11.84
CA ARG A 596 15.24 -15.35 13.12
C ARG A 596 14.81 -16.80 12.91
N LYS A 597 14.76 -17.59 13.98
CA LYS A 597 14.15 -18.92 14.00
C LYS A 597 13.04 -18.94 15.05
N TYR A 598 11.80 -19.17 14.61
CA TYR A 598 10.65 -19.33 15.49
C TYR A 598 9.87 -20.59 15.07
N TYR A 599 9.32 -21.39 15.98
CA TYR A 599 9.42 -21.35 17.44
C TYR A 599 10.24 -22.53 17.95
N LYS A 600 11.03 -22.33 19.00
CA LYS A 600 11.64 -23.46 19.70
C LYS A 600 10.50 -24.31 20.29
N PRO A 601 10.52 -25.65 20.15
CA PRO A 601 9.46 -26.49 20.70
C PRO A 601 9.34 -26.30 22.21
N LEU A 602 8.10 -26.25 22.69
CA LEU A 602 7.79 -26.01 24.10
C LEU A 602 7.95 -27.27 24.97
N ARG A 603 8.15 -28.44 24.35
CA ARG A 603 8.43 -29.71 25.02
C ARG A 603 9.37 -30.55 24.16
N GLU A 604 10.32 -31.23 24.80
CA GLU A 604 11.10 -32.29 24.16
C GLU A 604 10.20 -33.45 23.70
N GLY A 605 10.65 -34.21 22.70
CA GLY A 605 9.89 -35.33 22.13
C GLY A 605 8.76 -34.95 21.16
N CYS A 606 8.49 -33.65 20.95
CA CYS A 606 7.60 -33.17 19.89
C CYS A 606 8.38 -33.11 18.56
N ALA A 607 8.48 -34.26 17.89
CA ALA A 607 9.32 -34.47 16.72
C ALA A 607 8.97 -33.54 15.55
N GLN A 608 7.67 -33.26 15.31
CA GLN A 608 7.27 -32.41 14.19
C GLN A 608 7.59 -30.94 14.46
N ALA A 609 7.33 -30.44 15.68
CA ALA A 609 7.73 -29.09 16.09
C ALA A 609 9.25 -28.91 16.04
N GLN A 610 10.01 -29.92 16.49
CA GLN A 610 11.48 -29.90 16.44
C GLN A 610 11.98 -29.89 15.00
N HIS A 611 11.42 -30.73 14.14
CA HIS A 611 11.75 -30.75 12.71
C HIS A 611 11.53 -29.37 12.06
N ILE A 612 10.37 -28.74 12.32
CA ILE A 612 10.10 -27.38 11.83
C ILE A 612 11.16 -26.41 12.35
N PHE A 613 11.43 -26.39 13.66
CA PHE A 613 12.38 -25.45 14.25
C PHE A 613 13.80 -25.60 13.68
N ASP A 614 14.26 -26.83 13.46
CA ASP A 614 15.59 -27.10 12.93
C ASP A 614 15.76 -26.58 11.49
N HIS A 615 14.69 -26.62 10.71
CA HIS A 615 14.70 -26.27 9.28
C HIS A 615 14.16 -24.87 8.99
N ILE A 616 13.43 -24.24 9.91
CA ILE A 616 12.81 -22.94 9.64
C ILE A 616 13.82 -21.80 9.72
N VAL A 617 13.64 -20.81 8.85
CA VAL A 617 14.16 -19.46 8.98
C VAL A 617 13.03 -18.46 8.72
N ASN A 618 12.83 -17.53 9.64
CA ASN A 618 11.93 -16.41 9.50
C ASN A 618 12.71 -15.27 8.85
N VAL A 619 12.38 -14.99 7.60
CA VAL A 619 12.91 -13.86 6.83
C VAL A 619 12.03 -12.64 7.13
N PRO A 620 12.59 -11.46 7.47
CA PRO A 620 11.77 -10.29 7.76
C PRO A 620 10.85 -9.93 6.60
N CYS A 621 9.63 -9.52 6.91
CA CYS A 621 8.65 -9.13 5.92
C CYS A 621 8.10 -7.74 6.26
N HIS A 622 8.69 -6.72 5.63
CA HIS A 622 8.30 -5.32 5.76
C HIS A 622 8.91 -4.48 4.63
N PRO A 623 8.50 -3.22 4.40
CA PRO A 623 8.83 -2.47 3.20
C PRO A 623 10.31 -2.21 3.05
N ALA A 624 11.05 -2.03 4.16
CA ALA A 624 12.50 -1.85 4.08
C ALA A 624 13.26 -3.05 3.46
N VAL A 625 12.63 -4.23 3.31
CA VAL A 625 13.17 -5.36 2.54
C VAL A 625 13.18 -5.08 1.02
N SER A 626 12.41 -4.09 0.55
CA SER A 626 12.48 -3.61 -0.84
C SER A 626 13.87 -3.13 -1.24
N ARG A 627 14.68 -2.70 -0.27
CA ARG A 627 16.08 -2.28 -0.45
C ARG A 627 16.98 -3.40 -0.98
N LEU A 628 16.61 -4.65 -0.74
CA LEU A 628 17.32 -5.78 -1.32
C LEU A 628 16.91 -5.88 -2.78
N GLY A 629 17.83 -5.66 -3.73
CA GLY A 629 17.54 -5.75 -5.17
C GLY A 629 17.17 -7.17 -5.62
N ARG A 630 16.84 -7.37 -6.90
CA ARG A 630 16.54 -8.71 -7.45
C ARG A 630 17.74 -9.65 -7.31
N GLU A 631 18.92 -9.19 -7.67
CA GLU A 631 20.15 -9.98 -7.60
C GLU A 631 20.51 -10.34 -6.16
N GLU A 632 20.47 -9.37 -5.25
CA GLU A 632 20.80 -9.58 -3.85
C GLU A 632 19.79 -10.48 -3.14
N LEU A 633 18.50 -10.33 -3.47
CA LEU A 633 17.47 -11.25 -2.98
C LEU A 633 17.71 -12.65 -3.53
N GLY A 634 18.09 -12.76 -4.80
CA GLY A 634 18.48 -14.03 -5.40
C GLY A 634 19.62 -14.69 -4.66
N ALA A 635 20.73 -13.97 -4.48
CA ALA A 635 21.91 -14.45 -3.76
C ALA A 635 21.59 -14.84 -2.31
N PHE A 636 20.76 -14.07 -1.61
CA PHE A 636 20.31 -14.43 -0.27
C PHE A 636 19.52 -15.74 -0.24
N LEU A 637 18.60 -15.94 -1.18
CA LEU A 637 17.79 -17.15 -1.25
C LEU A 637 18.61 -18.36 -1.73
N ASP A 638 19.57 -18.17 -2.63
CA ASP A 638 20.50 -19.22 -3.06
C ASP A 638 21.38 -19.67 -1.88
N PHE A 639 21.83 -18.72 -1.06
CA PHE A 639 22.51 -19.00 0.22
C PHE A 639 21.64 -19.79 1.20
N LEU A 640 20.33 -19.51 1.27
CA LEU A 640 19.41 -20.29 2.09
C LEU A 640 19.23 -21.72 1.54
N ALA A 641 19.13 -21.88 0.23
CA ALA A 641 19.01 -23.18 -0.43
C ALA A 641 20.27 -24.06 -0.29
N GLY A 642 21.42 -23.46 0.04
CA GLY A 642 22.70 -24.15 0.17
C GLY A 642 23.42 -24.33 -1.17
N SER A 643 23.22 -23.36 -2.08
CA SER A 643 23.80 -23.32 -3.43
C SER A 643 25.09 -22.50 -3.49
#